data_AF-A0A2K5QV96-F1
#
_entry.id   AF-A0A2K5QV96-F1
#
_cell.length_a   1.000
_cell.length_b   1.000
_cell.length_c   1.000
_cell.angle_alpha   90.00
_cell.angle_beta   90.00
_cell.angle_gamma   90.00
#
_symmetry.space_group_name_H-M   'P 1'
#
loop_
_entity.id
_entity.type
_entity.pdbx_description
1 polymer ?
#
loop_
_entity_poly.entity_id
_entity_poly.type
_entity_poly.pdbx_seq_one_letter_code
_entity_poly.pdbx_strand_id
1 'polypeptide(L)'
;MPRVESEPETWPEQKPNLTKRDSETGTEWDWEFEDSESEGKQPPTGPPGKDAPPLRTDGDDAPLPEGDNATPLPLEGDNPDVAPRLQLERDDAPLPEEESPEPVAVCGHRRRCHTDCLEAPLSRAFQWLGWQVGAHPWIFLLAPLMLTAALGTGFLYLPKNEEENLEYQYTPVGSPAKAERRFVQNHFTTNDSYRFSPSRRSTETNFISILVVSHSDSLLDPATFTEVSKLDSAVQDLRAAQENGSQIQYQQVCARHRALCVPPNPLLHAWQVNKTLDLSSISFPIYNHSGQRLYLTGFFGGHILGGSLGMGQLLLQAKAMRLLYYLKTELPEDDVQSKQWIIHFLDQLNNIKNSLALEKIEVVHFTSVSRRLEFEATSETVVPLFHLAYIFIILFAVTSCCRFDCIRNKMCVAAFGVISAFLAVVSGFGLLLHIGVPFVIIVANSPFLILGVGVDDMFIMISAWHETSLADDIRQRMSSVYSKVAVSITITTITNILAFYTGVMSSFRSVQYFCIYTGTSLLFCYFYSITCFGAFMALDGKREVVCLRWLEKSDPKWSSFKKSCCFPFGSVPDEHGTDSHPVTLFFRDYFGPLLTSTESKFFVVFLYILYLTSSIYGCFQVEEGLDLRNLASDDSYITPYFNVEEGYFSDYGPRVMVIVTKKVDYWDKDVRQKLENCIKNFEKNYYIDGNFTEFWLSAYVQYLKGKSQDPNDKNTFMNNIPDFFSNFPNFEYDVNISSSNEIISSRGFIQTTDVFSSKDKKIMLF
;
A
#
# COMPACT_ATOMS: atom_id res chain seq x y z
N MET A 1 -0.83 -22.56 -35.03
CA MET A 1 -0.43 -22.12 -36.39
C MET A 1 -1.67 -21.60 -37.10
N PRO A 2 -1.59 -20.46 -37.81
CA PRO A 2 -0.85 -19.26 -37.43
C PRO A 2 -1.59 -18.49 -36.30
N ARG A 3 -1.08 -17.34 -35.87
CA ARG A 3 -1.79 -16.39 -35.00
C ARG A 3 -2.21 -15.22 -35.89
N VAL A 4 -3.45 -14.75 -35.79
CA VAL A 4 -3.87 -13.49 -36.41
C VAL A 4 -3.88 -12.44 -35.30
N GLU A 5 -3.12 -11.38 -35.48
CA GLU A 5 -3.11 -10.22 -34.59
C GLU A 5 -4.21 -9.26 -35.05
N SER A 6 -5.11 -8.90 -34.13
CA SER A 6 -6.10 -7.85 -34.34
C SER A 6 -5.56 -6.55 -33.75
N GLU A 7 -5.40 -5.53 -34.59
CA GLU A 7 -5.05 -4.18 -34.14
C GLU A 7 -6.17 -3.61 -33.24
N PRO A 8 -5.85 -2.86 -32.17
CA PRO A 8 -6.86 -2.21 -31.35
C PRO A 8 -7.45 -1.00 -32.09
N GLU A 9 -8.77 -0.99 -32.32
CA GLU A 9 -9.45 0.14 -32.95
C GLU A 9 -9.38 1.39 -32.06
N THR A 10 -8.93 2.51 -32.64
CA THR A 10 -8.78 3.78 -31.92
C THR A 10 -10.10 4.53 -31.83
N TRP A 11 -10.67 4.60 -30.62
CA TRP A 11 -11.83 5.43 -30.32
C TRP A 11 -11.54 6.91 -30.63
N PRO A 12 -12.46 7.64 -31.30
CA PRO A 12 -12.22 9.03 -31.68
C PRO A 12 -12.41 10.00 -30.49
N GLU A 13 -11.37 10.77 -30.16
CA GLU A 13 -11.45 11.87 -29.19
C GLU A 13 -12.49 12.94 -29.62
N GLN A 14 -13.69 12.92 -29.04
CA GLN A 14 -14.60 14.08 -29.13
C GLN A 14 -14.17 15.18 -28.16
N LYS A 15 -13.33 16.10 -28.64
CA LYS A 15 -12.99 17.34 -27.91
C LYS A 15 -14.22 18.24 -27.80
N PRO A 16 -14.69 18.62 -26.59
CA PRO A 16 -15.84 19.49 -26.43
C PRO A 16 -15.50 20.92 -26.89
N ASN A 17 -16.25 21.42 -27.87
CA ASN A 17 -16.12 22.80 -28.36
C ASN A 17 -16.69 23.80 -27.34
N LEU A 18 -15.83 24.27 -26.43
CA LEU A 18 -16.12 25.41 -25.54
C LEU A 18 -16.34 26.70 -26.35
N THR A 19 -17.60 27.01 -26.62
CA THR A 19 -17.99 28.30 -27.20
C THR A 19 -17.87 29.38 -26.13
N LYS A 20 -16.94 30.32 -26.34
CA LYS A 20 -16.88 31.56 -25.53
C LYS A 20 -18.24 32.26 -25.56
N ARG A 21 -18.68 32.71 -24.39
CA ARG A 21 -19.69 33.76 -24.22
C ARG A 21 -19.06 34.83 -23.35
N ASP A 22 -18.95 36.04 -23.88
CA ASP A 22 -18.29 37.14 -23.19
C ASP A 22 -19.19 37.74 -22.10
N SER A 23 -18.62 37.98 -20.93
CA SER A 23 -19.22 38.83 -19.90
C SER A 23 -18.13 39.41 -18.99
N GLU A 24 -17.63 40.58 -19.35
CA GLU A 24 -16.72 41.36 -18.50
C GLU A 24 -17.48 41.99 -17.33
N THR A 25 -17.18 41.57 -16.11
CA THR A 25 -17.33 42.39 -14.89
C THR A 25 -16.37 41.85 -13.85
N GLY A 26 -15.26 42.56 -13.60
CA GLY A 26 -14.32 42.20 -12.54
C GLY A 26 -14.73 42.81 -11.19
N THR A 27 -14.45 42.09 -10.11
CA THR A 27 -14.21 42.67 -8.79
C THR A 27 -13.01 42.00 -8.16
N GLU A 28 -12.11 42.84 -7.68
CA GLU A 28 -10.86 42.52 -7.01
C GLU A 28 -11.15 42.07 -5.57
N TRP A 29 -10.43 41.05 -5.09
CA TRP A 29 -10.58 40.54 -3.71
C TRP A 29 -9.20 40.24 -3.13
N ASP A 30 -8.69 41.19 -2.34
CA ASP A 30 -7.51 41.01 -1.50
C ASP A 30 -7.77 39.99 -0.39
N TRP A 31 -6.71 39.28 0.00
CA TRP A 31 -6.71 38.36 1.14
C TRP A 31 -5.80 38.91 2.24
N GLU A 32 -6.36 39.69 3.16
CA GLU A 32 -5.70 40.01 4.42
C GLU A 32 -5.78 38.80 5.37
N PHE A 33 -4.64 38.44 5.97
CA PHE A 33 -4.55 37.49 7.09
C PHE A 33 -4.50 38.28 8.40
N GLU A 34 -5.43 38.02 9.32
CA GLU A 34 -5.29 38.38 10.73
C GLU A 34 -5.16 37.12 11.60
N ASP A 35 -3.99 36.95 12.20
CA ASP A 35 -3.77 35.98 13.29
C ASP A 35 -4.29 36.55 14.63
N SER A 36 -4.86 35.71 15.49
CA SER A 36 -5.20 36.11 16.87
C SER A 36 -5.07 34.98 17.89
N GLU A 37 -3.91 34.88 18.54
CA GLU A 37 -3.78 34.24 19.86
C GLU A 37 -3.98 35.27 20.98
N SER A 38 -4.57 34.87 22.12
CA SER A 38 -4.51 35.65 23.36
C SER A 38 -4.71 34.78 24.62
N GLU A 39 -3.78 34.85 25.58
CA GLU A 39 -3.88 34.22 26.90
C GLU A 39 -4.86 34.95 27.84
N GLY A 40 -5.41 34.23 28.85
CA GLY A 40 -6.18 34.82 29.95
C GLY A 40 -6.12 34.03 31.27
N LYS A 41 -5.43 34.58 32.27
CA LYS A 41 -5.44 34.20 33.71
C LYS A 41 -6.24 35.29 34.48
N GLN A 42 -6.74 35.19 35.72
CA GLN A 42 -6.39 34.41 36.93
C GLN A 42 -7.66 34.33 37.90
N PRO A 43 -7.64 34.27 39.27
CA PRO A 43 -8.71 33.64 40.11
C PRO A 43 -9.36 34.68 41.11
N PRO A 44 -9.74 34.45 42.41
CA PRO A 44 -9.98 33.23 43.25
C PRO A 44 -11.21 33.26 44.21
N THR A 45 -11.51 32.14 44.90
CA THR A 45 -12.04 32.09 46.31
C THR A 45 -11.96 30.67 46.93
N GLY A 46 -11.90 30.56 48.27
CA GLY A 46 -11.91 29.32 49.10
C GLY A 46 -11.78 29.69 50.60
N PRO A 47 -11.29 28.83 51.53
CA PRO A 47 -11.13 27.36 51.52
C PRO A 47 -12.21 26.66 52.38
N PRO A 48 -12.12 26.28 53.71
CA PRO A 48 -11.02 26.07 54.68
C PRO A 48 -10.98 24.71 55.45
N GLY A 49 -9.79 24.27 55.90
CA GLY A 49 -9.57 23.26 56.97
C GLY A 49 -9.45 21.79 56.50
N LYS A 50 -8.63 20.90 57.10
CA LYS A 50 -7.80 20.90 58.35
C LYS A 50 -6.70 19.81 58.25
N ASP A 51 -5.62 19.71 59.03
CA ASP A 51 -4.97 20.57 60.06
C ASP A 51 -3.49 20.15 60.30
N ALA A 52 -2.61 21.13 60.54
CA ALA A 52 -1.50 21.15 61.54
C ALA A 52 -0.19 20.27 61.41
N PRO A 53 0.97 20.71 62.02
CA PRO A 53 2.29 20.59 61.35
C PRO A 53 3.54 20.04 62.16
N PRO A 54 4.63 20.79 62.55
CA PRO A 54 6.01 20.51 62.03
C PRO A 54 7.22 20.61 63.02
N LEU A 55 8.47 20.45 62.52
CA LEU A 55 9.76 21.02 63.02
C LEU A 55 10.72 21.23 61.79
N ARG A 56 11.53 22.29 61.59
CA ARG A 56 12.57 23.05 62.37
C ARG A 56 13.98 22.39 62.33
N THR A 57 15.15 23.07 62.21
CA THR A 57 15.56 24.47 61.80
C THR A 57 17.11 24.53 61.61
N ASP A 58 17.60 25.51 60.84
CA ASP A 58 18.89 26.27 60.79
C ASP A 58 20.15 25.87 61.63
N GLY A 59 21.37 26.19 61.13
CA GLY A 59 22.58 26.38 61.99
C GLY A 59 24.00 26.15 61.39
N ASP A 60 24.58 27.20 60.80
CA ASP A 60 25.99 27.73 60.76
C ASP A 60 27.32 26.93 60.98
N ASP A 61 28.40 27.60 60.54
CA ASP A 61 29.82 27.61 60.99
C ASP A 61 30.92 26.62 60.49
N ALA A 62 32.18 27.12 60.55
CA ALA A 62 33.47 26.49 60.22
C ALA A 62 34.42 26.55 61.46
N PRO A 63 35.67 25.98 61.49
CA PRO A 63 36.84 26.55 60.78
C PRO A 63 37.99 25.55 60.43
N LEU A 64 39.21 26.08 60.19
CA LEU A 64 40.50 25.40 59.88
C LEU A 64 41.20 24.76 61.11
N PRO A 65 42.34 24.06 60.89
CA PRO A 65 43.61 24.61 61.42
C PRO A 65 44.86 24.48 60.50
N GLU A 66 45.95 25.13 60.93
CA GLU A 66 47.33 25.13 60.38
C GLU A 66 48.16 23.92 60.90
N GLY A 67 49.40 23.59 60.48
CA GLY A 67 50.33 24.18 59.49
C GLY A 67 51.74 23.53 59.53
N ASP A 68 52.73 24.23 58.96
CA ASP A 68 54.19 24.13 59.18
C ASP A 68 55.09 22.93 58.73
N ASN A 69 56.02 23.24 57.80
CA ASN A 69 57.50 23.28 57.97
C ASN A 69 58.47 22.53 57.01
N ALA A 70 59.44 23.34 56.54
CA ALA A 70 60.87 23.08 56.30
C ALA A 70 61.40 22.22 55.13
N THR A 71 62.18 22.88 54.25
CA THR A 71 63.22 22.31 53.37
C THR A 71 64.54 22.04 54.15
N PRO A 72 65.49 21.29 53.57
CA PRO A 72 66.73 21.99 53.18
C PRO A 72 67.36 21.56 51.84
N LEU A 73 68.25 22.45 51.34
CA LEU A 73 69.31 22.26 50.31
C LEU A 73 70.55 21.57 50.97
N PRO A 74 71.81 21.53 50.42
CA PRO A 74 72.38 22.11 49.17
C PRO A 74 73.43 21.28 48.35
N LEU A 75 73.77 21.80 47.15
CA LEU A 75 75.11 21.80 46.45
C LEU A 75 75.80 20.43 46.14
N GLU A 76 76.86 20.23 45.32
CA GLU A 76 77.71 20.96 44.32
C GLU A 76 78.38 19.87 43.42
N GLY A 77 78.98 20.07 42.22
CA GLY A 77 79.20 21.25 41.36
C GLY A 77 79.99 20.87 40.06
N ASP A 78 80.11 21.83 39.13
CA ASP A 78 81.06 22.05 38.00
C ASP A 78 81.73 20.93 37.16
N ASN A 79 81.40 20.92 35.84
CA ASN A 79 82.24 21.20 34.63
C ASN A 79 83.81 21.19 34.67
N PRO A 80 84.54 21.12 33.52
CA PRO A 80 84.18 20.69 32.14
C PRO A 80 85.33 19.90 31.39
N ASP A 81 85.28 19.89 30.04
CA ASP A 81 86.41 19.88 29.06
C ASP A 81 86.94 18.60 28.34
N VAL A 82 87.51 18.89 27.15
CA VAL A 82 88.39 18.11 26.23
C VAL A 82 87.76 17.06 25.28
N ALA A 83 87.74 17.41 23.99
CA ALA A 83 87.80 16.47 22.84
C ALA A 83 89.24 16.48 22.23
N PRO A 84 89.65 15.52 21.36
CA PRO A 84 89.42 15.76 19.92
C PRO A 84 89.41 14.53 18.96
N ARG A 85 88.88 14.78 17.75
CA ARG A 85 89.32 14.29 16.40
C ARG A 85 89.68 12.80 16.16
N LEU A 86 89.10 12.27 15.08
CA LEU A 86 89.88 11.93 13.87
C LEU A 86 89.02 12.05 12.59
N GLN A 87 89.60 12.59 11.52
CA GLN A 87 89.00 12.70 10.18
C GLN A 87 89.47 11.55 9.29
N LEU A 88 88.70 11.22 8.25
CA LEU A 88 89.26 10.69 7.01
C LEU A 88 88.46 11.20 5.80
N GLU A 89 88.97 12.24 5.15
CA GLU A 89 88.46 12.72 3.86
C GLU A 89 89.15 11.98 2.70
N ARG A 90 88.36 11.61 1.68
CA ARG A 90 88.80 11.57 0.29
C ARG A 90 87.60 11.66 -0.64
N ASP A 91 87.50 12.77 -1.35
CA ASP A 91 86.55 12.96 -2.45
C ASP A 91 86.92 12.09 -3.67
N ASP A 92 85.92 11.76 -4.49
CA ASP A 92 86.03 11.77 -5.94
C ASP A 92 84.63 11.90 -6.57
N ALA A 93 84.51 12.73 -7.61
CA ALA A 93 83.31 13.41 -8.12
C ALA A 93 82.02 12.59 -8.39
N PRO A 94 80.82 13.16 -8.13
CA PRO A 94 79.54 12.64 -8.64
C PRO A 94 79.21 13.12 -10.06
N LEU A 95 78.41 12.32 -10.79
CA LEU A 95 77.74 12.70 -12.04
C LEU A 95 76.34 13.31 -11.76
N PRO A 96 75.74 14.07 -12.69
CA PRO A 96 74.61 14.95 -12.39
C PRO A 96 73.24 14.30 -12.54
N GLU A 97 72.29 14.59 -11.65
CA GLU A 97 70.85 14.52 -11.95
C GLU A 97 69.96 15.35 -10.99
N GLU A 98 68.79 15.73 -11.51
CA GLU A 98 67.57 16.32 -10.91
C GLU A 98 67.59 17.67 -10.16
N GLU A 99 66.54 18.45 -10.40
CA GLU A 99 66.28 19.77 -9.80
C GLU A 99 65.58 19.66 -8.43
N SER A 100 65.91 20.55 -7.50
CA SER A 100 65.29 20.59 -6.17
C SER A 100 63.86 21.16 -6.21
N PRO A 101 62.82 20.46 -5.68
CA PRO A 101 61.50 21.04 -5.53
C PRO A 101 61.47 22.11 -4.42
N GLU A 102 60.63 23.14 -4.58
CA GLU A 102 60.46 24.21 -3.59
C GLU A 102 59.89 23.70 -2.25
N PRO A 103 60.21 24.35 -1.12
CA PRO A 103 59.71 23.94 0.20
C PRO A 103 58.20 24.20 0.33
N VAL A 104 57.41 23.13 0.20
CA VAL A 104 55.95 23.15 0.42
C VAL A 104 55.64 23.73 1.78
N ALA A 105 54.88 24.82 1.81
CA ALA A 105 54.53 25.52 3.04
C ALA A 105 53.77 24.59 4.01
N VAL A 106 54.33 24.40 5.21
CA VAL A 106 53.74 23.56 6.26
C VAL A 106 52.48 24.25 6.79
N CYS A 107 51.34 23.93 6.18
CA CYS A 107 50.04 24.43 6.58
C CYS A 107 49.67 23.83 7.95
N GLY A 108 49.87 24.61 9.01
CA GLY A 108 49.80 24.13 10.40
C GLY A 108 48.47 23.44 10.71
N HIS A 109 48.55 22.29 11.38
CA HIS A 109 47.37 21.50 11.76
C HIS A 109 46.39 22.32 12.62
N ARG A 110 45.33 22.84 11.98
CA ARG A 110 44.12 23.20 12.72
C ARG A 110 43.62 21.96 13.45
N ARG A 111 43.46 22.07 14.76
CA ARG A 111 42.90 21.00 15.61
C ARG A 111 41.54 20.59 15.02
N ARG A 112 41.43 19.37 14.49
CA ARG A 112 40.12 18.79 14.17
C ARG A 112 39.36 18.61 15.48
N CYS A 113 38.08 18.97 15.49
CA CYS A 113 37.18 18.45 16.52
C CYS A 113 37.07 16.94 16.30
N HIS A 114 37.34 16.14 17.34
CA HIS A 114 37.07 14.70 17.29
C HIS A 114 35.56 14.47 17.29
N THR A 115 34.98 14.27 16.10
CA THR A 115 33.61 13.78 15.90
C THR A 115 33.50 12.26 16.13
N ASP A 116 34.65 11.58 16.14
CA ASP A 116 34.83 10.12 16.21
C ASP A 116 34.36 9.49 17.55
N CYS A 117 33.77 10.28 18.46
CA CYS A 117 33.26 9.85 19.76
C CYS A 117 32.23 8.71 19.70
N LEU A 118 31.56 8.53 18.56
CA LEU A 118 30.68 7.40 18.28
C LEU A 118 31.34 6.35 17.36
N GLU A 119 31.99 6.79 16.29
CA GLU A 119 32.58 5.89 15.28
C GLU A 119 33.74 5.04 15.85
N ALA A 120 34.67 5.65 16.58
CA ALA A 120 35.84 4.95 17.11
C ALA A 120 35.50 3.83 18.11
N PRO A 121 34.60 4.01 19.11
CA PRO A 121 34.19 2.90 19.97
C PRO A 121 33.36 1.84 19.23
N LEU A 122 32.50 2.23 18.27
CA LEU A 122 31.72 1.27 17.48
C LEU A 122 32.63 0.40 16.60
N SER A 123 33.58 1.03 15.89
CA SER A 123 34.59 0.35 15.06
C SER A 123 35.42 -0.63 15.91
N ARG A 124 35.84 -0.25 17.13
CA ARG A 124 36.54 -1.17 18.06
C ARG A 124 35.67 -2.34 18.53
N ALA A 125 34.38 -2.12 18.77
CA ALA A 125 33.45 -3.19 19.13
C ALA A 125 33.26 -4.18 17.97
N PHE A 126 33.11 -3.68 16.74
CA PHE A 126 33.07 -4.50 15.53
C PHE A 126 34.40 -5.19 15.22
N GLN A 127 35.54 -4.53 15.49
CA GLN A 127 36.88 -5.11 15.38
C GLN A 127 37.02 -6.34 16.29
N TRP A 128 36.55 -6.25 17.54
CA TRP A 128 36.49 -7.38 18.47
C TRP A 128 35.52 -8.47 17.99
N LEU A 129 34.33 -8.10 17.52
CA LEU A 129 33.35 -9.06 17.00
C LEU A 129 33.90 -9.85 15.79
N GLY A 130 34.54 -9.16 14.83
CA GLY A 130 35.18 -9.78 13.67
C GLY A 130 36.31 -10.73 14.07
N TRP A 131 37.07 -10.42 15.13
CA TRP A 131 38.05 -11.34 15.69
C TRP A 131 37.40 -12.62 16.23
N GLN A 132 36.28 -12.52 16.95
CA GLN A 132 35.53 -13.67 17.45
C GLN A 132 34.93 -14.52 16.32
N VAL A 133 34.34 -13.88 15.30
CA VAL A 133 33.80 -14.55 14.10
C VAL A 133 34.90 -15.28 13.34
N GLY A 134 36.08 -14.68 13.17
CA GLY A 134 37.24 -15.32 12.56
C GLY A 134 37.84 -16.47 13.40
N ALA A 135 37.77 -16.37 14.72
CA ALA A 135 38.27 -17.39 15.65
C ALA A 135 37.36 -18.63 15.70
N HIS A 136 36.04 -18.42 15.81
CA HIS A 136 35.05 -19.46 16.07
C HIS A 136 33.93 -19.53 15.01
N PRO A 137 34.22 -19.53 13.69
CA PRO A 137 33.21 -19.34 12.65
C PRO A 137 32.12 -20.41 12.65
N TRP A 138 32.42 -21.67 13.02
CA TRP A 138 31.41 -22.73 13.10
C TRP A 138 30.27 -22.40 14.06
N ILE A 139 30.51 -21.65 15.14
CA ILE A 139 29.45 -21.23 16.08
C ILE A 139 28.56 -20.17 15.42
N PHE A 140 29.17 -19.15 14.83
CA PHE A 140 28.48 -18.05 14.14
C PHE A 140 27.81 -18.47 12.81
N LEU A 141 28.17 -19.62 12.25
CA LEU A 141 27.50 -20.25 11.11
C LEU A 141 26.31 -21.12 11.56
N LEU A 142 26.52 -22.00 12.55
CA LEU A 142 25.51 -22.98 12.96
C LEU A 142 24.39 -22.36 13.80
N ALA A 143 24.66 -21.34 14.63
CA ALA A 143 23.62 -20.72 15.45
C ALA A 143 22.52 -20.02 14.62
N PRO A 144 22.83 -19.20 13.58
CA PRO A 144 21.82 -18.69 12.64
C PRO A 144 21.05 -19.79 11.89
N LEU A 145 21.70 -20.89 11.52
CA LEU A 145 21.04 -22.01 10.84
C LEU A 145 20.03 -22.71 11.78
N MET A 146 20.40 -22.95 13.05
CA MET A 146 19.48 -23.49 14.05
C MET A 146 18.34 -22.52 14.39
N LEU A 147 18.62 -21.21 14.47
CA LEU A 147 17.62 -20.18 14.68
C LEU A 147 16.63 -20.11 13.51
N THR A 148 17.12 -20.19 12.27
CA THR A 148 16.27 -20.24 11.06
C THR A 148 15.42 -21.51 11.03
N ALA A 149 15.97 -22.66 11.41
CA ALA A 149 15.21 -23.91 11.49
C ALA A 149 14.11 -23.85 12.56
N ALA A 150 14.37 -23.21 13.70
CA ALA A 150 13.38 -23.01 14.76
C ALA A 150 12.27 -22.03 14.32
N LEU A 151 12.65 -20.82 13.87
CA LEU A 151 11.69 -19.78 13.45
C LEU A 151 10.91 -20.18 12.19
N GLY A 152 11.55 -20.88 11.24
CA GLY A 152 10.94 -21.35 10.00
C GLY A 152 9.77 -22.32 10.20
N THR A 153 9.61 -22.92 11.39
CA THR A 153 8.38 -23.66 11.74
C THR A 153 7.13 -22.77 11.76
N GLY A 154 7.28 -21.43 11.83
CA GLY A 154 6.18 -20.48 11.76
C GLY A 154 5.40 -20.55 10.45
N PHE A 155 6.00 -21.01 9.35
CA PHE A 155 5.31 -21.25 8.08
C PHE A 155 4.24 -22.36 8.15
N LEU A 156 4.18 -23.15 9.24
CA LEU A 156 3.07 -24.06 9.52
C LEU A 156 1.77 -23.32 9.90
N TYR A 157 1.88 -22.07 10.38
CA TYR A 157 0.74 -21.20 10.72
C TYR A 157 0.32 -20.28 9.56
N LEU A 158 0.92 -20.42 8.37
CA LEU A 158 0.50 -19.67 7.18
C LEU A 158 -0.94 -20.08 6.79
N PRO A 159 -1.92 -19.16 6.81
CA PRO A 159 -3.31 -19.50 6.47
C PRO A 159 -3.41 -19.84 4.99
N LYS A 160 -3.90 -21.04 4.68
CA LYS A 160 -4.07 -21.54 3.29
C LYS A 160 -5.46 -21.28 2.71
N ASN A 161 -6.44 -20.97 3.56
CA ASN A 161 -7.86 -20.96 3.23
C ASN A 161 -8.60 -19.70 3.74
N GLU A 162 -7.89 -18.68 4.23
CA GLU A 162 -8.54 -17.44 4.68
C GLU A 162 -8.74 -16.48 3.51
N GLU A 163 -9.99 -16.09 3.21
CA GLU A 163 -10.29 -15.16 2.13
C GLU A 163 -9.73 -13.75 2.43
N GLU A 164 -8.88 -13.23 1.54
CA GLU A 164 -8.25 -11.93 1.73
C GLU A 164 -9.28 -10.78 1.57
N ASN A 165 -9.76 -10.25 2.71
CA ASN A 165 -10.76 -9.18 2.70
C ASN A 165 -10.13 -7.82 2.31
N LEU A 166 -10.22 -7.50 1.03
CA LEU A 166 -9.71 -6.27 0.43
C LEU A 166 -10.23 -5.00 1.12
N GLU A 167 -11.51 -4.94 1.53
CA GLU A 167 -12.04 -3.75 2.24
C GLU A 167 -11.38 -3.59 3.61
N TYR A 168 -11.20 -4.67 4.38
CA TYR A 168 -10.51 -4.62 5.67
C TYR A 168 -9.06 -4.14 5.53
N GLN A 169 -8.38 -4.55 4.46
CA GLN A 169 -6.97 -4.21 4.22
C GLN A 169 -6.75 -2.77 3.73
N TYR A 170 -7.49 -2.38 2.68
CA TYR A 170 -7.26 -1.16 1.91
C TYR A 170 -8.17 0.00 2.31
N THR A 171 -8.85 -0.08 3.46
CA THR A 171 -9.56 1.07 4.05
C THR A 171 -9.05 1.38 5.48
N PRO A 172 -8.94 2.66 5.89
CA PRO A 172 -8.29 3.03 7.14
C PRO A 172 -8.84 2.34 8.40
N VAL A 173 -7.95 1.98 9.33
CA VAL A 173 -8.30 1.46 10.66
C VAL A 173 -8.97 2.57 11.47
N GLY A 174 -10.14 2.28 12.03
CA GLY A 174 -10.85 3.22 12.92
C GLY A 174 -11.52 4.42 12.24
N SER A 175 -11.72 4.40 10.91
CA SER A 175 -12.36 5.53 10.20
C SER A 175 -13.78 5.84 10.69
N PRO A 176 -14.23 7.12 10.64
CA PRO A 176 -15.61 7.51 10.95
C PRO A 176 -16.65 6.71 10.18
N ALA A 177 -16.44 6.51 8.87
CA ALA A 177 -17.31 5.69 8.01
C ALA A 177 -17.49 4.24 8.52
N LYS A 178 -16.46 3.63 9.14
CA LYS A 178 -16.59 2.30 9.77
C LYS A 178 -17.39 2.35 11.07
N ALA A 179 -17.38 3.45 11.81
CA ALA A 179 -18.23 3.65 12.98
C ALA A 179 -19.69 3.93 12.59
N GLU A 180 -19.91 4.75 11.56
CA GLU A 180 -21.22 5.07 10.99
C GLU A 180 -21.88 3.83 10.38
N ARG A 181 -21.16 3.02 9.60
CA ARG A 181 -21.68 1.73 9.09
C ARG A 181 -22.14 0.82 10.23
N ARG A 182 -21.36 0.69 11.31
CA ARG A 182 -21.76 -0.09 12.50
C ARG A 182 -23.01 0.49 13.17
N PHE A 183 -23.13 1.83 13.23
CA PHE A 183 -24.35 2.46 13.72
C PHE A 183 -25.56 2.06 12.87
N VAL A 184 -25.45 2.08 11.53
CA VAL A 184 -26.51 1.64 10.62
C VAL A 184 -26.84 0.15 10.86
N GLN A 185 -25.86 -0.73 10.87
CA GLN A 185 -26.06 -2.17 11.09
C GLN A 185 -26.78 -2.47 12.42
N ASN A 186 -26.47 -1.73 13.48
CA ASN A 186 -27.06 -1.92 14.80
C ASN A 186 -28.49 -1.33 14.94
N HIS A 187 -28.90 -0.38 14.09
CA HIS A 187 -30.18 0.34 14.21
C HIS A 187 -31.16 0.10 13.05
N PHE A 188 -30.69 -0.36 11.90
CA PHE A 188 -31.48 -0.60 10.69
C PHE A 188 -31.10 -1.98 10.12
N THR A 189 -31.63 -3.04 10.73
CA THR A 189 -31.40 -4.42 10.31
C THR A 189 -31.85 -4.64 8.86
N THR A 190 -30.95 -5.12 8.02
CA THR A 190 -31.30 -5.73 6.73
C THR A 190 -31.93 -7.11 6.96
N ASN A 191 -32.51 -7.67 5.89
CA ASN A 191 -32.75 -9.11 5.80
C ASN A 191 -32.76 -9.52 4.32
N ASP A 192 -31.67 -10.09 3.81
CA ASP A 192 -31.52 -10.43 2.40
C ASP A 192 -32.51 -11.53 1.96
N SER A 193 -32.92 -12.41 2.88
CA SER A 193 -33.79 -13.56 2.60
C SER A 193 -35.30 -13.25 2.56
N TYR A 194 -35.73 -12.05 2.99
CA TYR A 194 -37.16 -11.66 3.06
C TYR A 194 -37.44 -10.16 2.86
N ARG A 195 -36.50 -9.28 3.17
CA ARG A 195 -36.73 -7.82 3.29
C ARG A 195 -35.63 -6.99 2.61
N PHE A 196 -35.10 -7.50 1.50
CA PHE A 196 -34.07 -6.83 0.71
C PHE A 196 -34.56 -5.52 0.07
N SER A 197 -33.66 -4.54 -0.04
CA SER A 197 -33.88 -3.26 -0.74
C SER A 197 -32.52 -2.66 -1.17
N PRO A 198 -32.23 -2.52 -2.48
CA PRO A 198 -30.91 -2.12 -2.98
C PRO A 198 -30.33 -0.82 -2.41
N SER A 199 -31.19 0.17 -2.13
CA SER A 199 -30.81 1.49 -1.62
C SER A 199 -30.64 1.56 -0.09
N ARG A 200 -31.04 0.52 0.65
CA ARG A 200 -31.05 0.50 2.12
C ARG A 200 -29.95 -0.38 2.74
N ARG A 201 -29.08 -0.94 1.89
CA ARG A 201 -27.90 -1.74 2.24
C ARG A 201 -26.91 -0.94 3.09
N SER A 202 -26.27 -1.61 4.06
CA SER A 202 -25.22 -1.05 4.92
C SER A 202 -23.81 -1.55 4.53
N THR A 203 -23.73 -2.76 3.99
CA THR A 203 -22.53 -3.41 3.43
C THR A 203 -22.72 -3.78 1.96
N GLU A 204 -21.62 -4.06 1.29
CA GLU A 204 -21.62 -4.70 -0.02
C GLU A 204 -22.15 -6.14 0.15
N THR A 205 -23.31 -6.41 -0.42
CA THR A 205 -23.92 -7.75 -0.50
C THR A 205 -23.31 -8.54 -1.64
N ASN A 206 -23.51 -9.86 -1.70
CA ASN A 206 -23.21 -10.61 -2.93
C ASN A 206 -24.06 -10.08 -4.10
N PHE A 207 -23.43 -9.83 -5.25
CA PHE A 207 -24.13 -9.36 -6.45
C PHE A 207 -23.39 -9.68 -7.75
N ILE A 208 -24.15 -9.67 -8.83
CA ILE A 208 -23.66 -9.65 -10.22
C ILE A 208 -24.26 -8.41 -10.89
N SER A 209 -23.40 -7.57 -11.44
CA SER A 209 -23.76 -6.44 -12.31
C SER A 209 -23.39 -6.80 -13.74
N ILE A 210 -24.38 -6.83 -14.62
CA ILE A 210 -24.18 -6.94 -16.07
C ILE A 210 -24.56 -5.59 -16.68
N LEU A 211 -23.64 -4.98 -17.43
CA LEU A 211 -23.94 -3.83 -18.28
C LEU A 211 -24.11 -4.32 -19.71
N VAL A 212 -25.21 -3.90 -20.30
CA VAL A 212 -25.60 -4.25 -21.66
C VAL A 212 -25.61 -2.96 -22.47
N VAL A 213 -24.84 -2.90 -23.55
CA VAL A 213 -24.72 -1.73 -24.42
C VAL A 213 -25.25 -2.10 -25.80
N SER A 214 -26.09 -1.27 -26.42
CA SER A 214 -26.58 -1.57 -27.77
C SER A 214 -25.62 -1.12 -28.86
N HIS A 215 -25.49 -1.94 -29.90
CA HIS A 215 -24.92 -1.50 -31.17
C HIS A 215 -25.85 -0.53 -31.91
N SER A 216 -27.19 -0.63 -31.78
CA SER A 216 -28.14 0.40 -32.27
C SER A 216 -28.19 1.62 -31.33
N ASP A 217 -28.89 2.68 -31.73
CA ASP A 217 -28.95 3.93 -30.97
C ASP A 217 -29.74 3.81 -29.64
N SER A 218 -30.56 2.77 -29.46
CA SER A 218 -31.39 2.61 -28.27
C SER A 218 -31.70 1.16 -27.92
N LEU A 219 -31.49 0.79 -26.66
CA LEU A 219 -31.95 -0.49 -26.09
C LEU A 219 -33.48 -0.59 -25.98
N LEU A 220 -34.21 0.53 -26.09
CA LEU A 220 -35.67 0.56 -26.05
C LEU A 220 -36.32 0.00 -27.33
N ASP A 221 -35.53 -0.24 -28.39
CA ASP A 221 -35.96 -0.99 -29.57
C ASP A 221 -36.52 -2.36 -29.15
N PRO A 222 -37.81 -2.70 -29.42
CA PRO A 222 -38.42 -3.92 -28.89
C PRO A 222 -37.70 -5.22 -29.26
N ALA A 223 -37.00 -5.25 -30.40
CA ALA A 223 -36.17 -6.38 -30.82
C ALA A 223 -34.91 -6.53 -29.93
N THR A 224 -34.24 -5.42 -29.63
CA THR A 224 -33.05 -5.36 -28.76
C THR A 224 -33.45 -5.63 -27.31
N PHE A 225 -34.53 -5.04 -26.82
CA PHE A 225 -35.09 -5.30 -25.48
C PHE A 225 -35.49 -6.78 -25.30
N THR A 226 -36.01 -7.43 -26.35
CA THR A 226 -36.25 -8.89 -26.36
C THR A 226 -34.96 -9.69 -26.25
N GLU A 227 -33.86 -9.23 -26.83
CA GLU A 227 -32.53 -9.87 -26.73
C GLU A 227 -31.98 -9.79 -25.30
N VAL A 228 -32.10 -8.63 -24.64
CA VAL A 228 -31.78 -8.47 -23.21
C VAL A 228 -32.64 -9.40 -22.35
N SER A 229 -33.93 -9.54 -22.66
CA SER A 229 -34.81 -10.46 -21.93
C SER A 229 -34.46 -11.94 -22.10
N LYS A 230 -33.84 -12.35 -23.22
CA LYS A 230 -33.31 -13.72 -23.39
C LYS A 230 -32.08 -13.94 -22.50
N LEU A 231 -31.18 -12.97 -22.47
CA LEU A 231 -29.97 -13.00 -21.63
C LEU A 231 -30.35 -13.13 -20.15
N ASP A 232 -31.26 -12.29 -19.66
CA ASP A 232 -31.77 -12.35 -18.28
C ASP A 232 -32.41 -13.71 -17.95
N SER A 233 -33.25 -14.25 -18.84
CA SER A 233 -33.84 -15.59 -18.64
C SER A 233 -32.76 -16.69 -18.55
N ALA A 234 -31.76 -16.67 -19.44
CA ALA A 234 -30.68 -17.64 -19.45
C ALA A 234 -29.78 -17.58 -18.18
N VAL A 235 -29.61 -16.38 -17.60
CA VAL A 235 -28.90 -16.21 -16.33
C VAL A 235 -29.75 -16.70 -15.14
N GLN A 236 -31.06 -16.46 -15.14
CA GLN A 236 -31.95 -16.93 -14.06
C GLN A 236 -32.23 -18.45 -14.11
N ASP A 237 -32.10 -19.08 -15.28
CA ASP A 237 -32.20 -20.55 -15.45
C ASP A 237 -30.90 -21.30 -15.08
N LEU A 238 -29.79 -20.59 -14.81
CA LEU A 238 -28.48 -21.16 -14.52
C LEU A 238 -28.49 -22.01 -13.22
N ARG A 239 -27.96 -23.24 -13.35
CA ARG A 239 -27.85 -24.20 -12.25
C ARG A 239 -26.40 -24.57 -11.98
N ALA A 240 -25.86 -24.15 -10.84
CA ALA A 240 -24.52 -24.54 -10.41
C ALA A 240 -24.55 -25.91 -9.73
N ALA A 241 -23.71 -26.85 -10.18
CA ALA A 241 -23.58 -28.16 -9.54
C ALA A 241 -22.62 -28.08 -8.33
N GLN A 242 -23.01 -28.70 -7.22
CA GLN A 242 -22.15 -28.89 -6.05
C GLN A 242 -21.51 -30.28 -6.06
N GLU A 243 -20.41 -30.44 -5.33
CA GLU A 243 -19.68 -31.72 -5.16
C GLU A 243 -20.59 -32.85 -4.62
N ASN A 244 -21.60 -32.50 -3.82
CA ASN A 244 -22.60 -33.42 -3.28
C ASN A 244 -23.67 -33.87 -4.31
N GLY A 245 -23.59 -33.44 -5.57
CA GLY A 245 -24.56 -33.73 -6.63
C GLY A 245 -25.85 -32.89 -6.59
N SER A 246 -26.01 -32.03 -5.59
CA SER A 246 -27.06 -31.00 -5.52
C SER A 246 -26.84 -29.90 -6.56
N GLN A 247 -27.94 -29.28 -7.02
CA GLN A 247 -27.91 -28.12 -7.93
C GLN A 247 -28.42 -26.86 -7.21
N ILE A 248 -27.61 -25.80 -7.18
CA ILE A 248 -28.01 -24.46 -6.76
C ILE A 248 -28.67 -23.75 -7.94
N GLN A 249 -29.90 -23.30 -7.75
CA GLN A 249 -30.67 -22.51 -8.71
C GLN A 249 -30.72 -21.05 -8.26
N TYR A 250 -30.77 -20.09 -9.19
CA TYR A 250 -30.82 -18.65 -8.87
C TYR A 250 -31.88 -18.30 -7.82
N GLN A 251 -33.06 -18.92 -7.92
CA GLN A 251 -34.21 -18.67 -7.04
C GLN A 251 -33.97 -19.09 -5.58
N GLN A 252 -32.93 -19.88 -5.29
CA GLN A 252 -32.51 -20.27 -3.94
C GLN A 252 -31.56 -19.24 -3.31
N VAL A 253 -30.62 -18.70 -4.09
CA VAL A 253 -29.58 -17.74 -3.66
C VAL A 253 -29.96 -16.27 -3.83
N CYS A 254 -30.98 -15.96 -4.63
CA CYS A 254 -31.44 -14.58 -4.85
C CYS A 254 -31.82 -13.88 -3.54
N ALA A 255 -31.49 -12.59 -3.44
CA ALA A 255 -32.02 -11.71 -2.41
C ALA A 255 -33.50 -11.42 -2.69
N ARG A 256 -34.33 -11.41 -1.64
CA ARG A 256 -35.79 -11.46 -1.75
C ARG A 256 -36.49 -10.28 -1.12
N HIS A 257 -37.60 -9.88 -1.75
CA HIS A 257 -38.61 -9.03 -1.15
C HIS A 257 -39.89 -9.85 -0.96
N ARG A 258 -40.24 -10.09 0.31
CA ARG A 258 -41.28 -11.02 0.76
C ARG A 258 -41.03 -12.45 0.26
N ALA A 259 -41.76 -12.90 -0.76
CA ALA A 259 -41.67 -14.25 -1.32
C ALA A 259 -40.96 -14.33 -2.68
N LEU A 260 -40.64 -13.18 -3.29
CA LEU A 260 -40.10 -13.08 -4.65
C LEU A 260 -38.63 -12.65 -4.60
N CYS A 261 -37.81 -13.12 -5.55
CA CYS A 261 -36.52 -12.51 -5.85
C CYS A 261 -36.72 -11.04 -6.22
N VAL A 262 -35.78 -10.16 -5.87
CA VAL A 262 -35.78 -8.79 -6.39
C VAL A 262 -35.35 -8.82 -7.87
N PRO A 263 -36.12 -8.18 -8.78
CA PRO A 263 -35.85 -8.28 -10.21
C PRO A 263 -34.53 -7.60 -10.60
N PRO A 264 -33.70 -8.18 -11.51
CA PRO A 264 -32.41 -7.61 -11.89
C PRO A 264 -32.50 -6.23 -12.54
N ASN A 265 -33.60 -5.94 -13.24
CA ASN A 265 -33.95 -4.61 -13.70
C ASN A 265 -35.49 -4.42 -13.58
N PRO A 266 -35.98 -3.35 -12.93
CA PRO A 266 -37.39 -3.21 -12.61
C PRO A 266 -38.27 -2.95 -13.84
N LEU A 267 -37.75 -2.28 -14.87
CA LEU A 267 -38.48 -2.04 -16.12
C LEU A 267 -38.51 -3.30 -16.99
N LEU A 268 -37.39 -4.02 -17.09
CA LEU A 268 -37.31 -5.29 -17.81
C LEU A 268 -38.35 -6.29 -17.26
N HIS A 269 -38.43 -6.42 -15.92
CA HIS A 269 -39.43 -7.25 -15.27
C HIS A 269 -40.87 -6.79 -15.54
N ALA A 270 -41.15 -5.47 -15.50
CA ALA A 270 -42.48 -4.95 -15.81
C ALA A 270 -42.92 -5.27 -17.26
N TRP A 271 -41.99 -5.22 -18.22
CA TRP A 271 -42.23 -5.59 -19.62
C TRP A 271 -42.31 -7.12 -19.83
N GLN A 272 -41.53 -7.92 -19.10
CA GLN A 272 -41.65 -9.39 -19.11
C GLN A 272 -43.03 -9.85 -18.62
N VAL A 273 -43.55 -9.23 -17.56
CA VAL A 273 -44.90 -9.47 -17.03
C VAL A 273 -45.97 -8.95 -17.99
N ASN A 274 -45.77 -7.79 -18.63
CA ASN A 274 -46.69 -7.24 -19.62
C ASN A 274 -45.99 -6.80 -20.91
N LYS A 275 -45.93 -7.68 -21.91
CA LYS A 275 -45.27 -7.41 -23.20
C LYS A 275 -45.96 -6.37 -24.09
N THR A 276 -47.12 -5.86 -23.69
CA THR A 276 -47.78 -4.70 -24.34
C THR A 276 -47.43 -3.36 -23.69
N LEU A 277 -46.54 -3.36 -22.69
CA LEU A 277 -45.99 -2.13 -22.09
C LEU A 277 -45.25 -1.33 -23.18
N ASP A 278 -45.74 -0.13 -23.46
CA ASP A 278 -45.12 0.79 -24.40
C ASP A 278 -43.81 1.34 -23.83
N LEU A 279 -42.70 1.03 -24.50
CA LEU A 279 -41.36 1.51 -24.13
C LEU A 279 -41.10 2.96 -24.59
N SER A 280 -41.98 3.56 -25.40
CA SER A 280 -41.82 4.93 -25.90
C SER A 280 -42.43 6.03 -25.00
N SER A 281 -43.14 5.66 -23.94
CA SER A 281 -43.82 6.59 -23.00
C SER A 281 -43.29 6.52 -21.55
N ILE A 282 -42.06 6.05 -21.35
CA ILE A 282 -41.42 5.94 -20.04
C ILE A 282 -40.94 7.30 -19.53
N SER A 283 -41.26 7.63 -18.27
CA SER A 283 -40.65 8.76 -17.56
C SER A 283 -39.34 8.35 -16.87
N PHE A 284 -38.30 9.18 -17.01
CA PHE A 284 -37.01 9.06 -16.34
C PHE A 284 -36.74 10.35 -15.53
N PRO A 285 -36.04 10.30 -14.38
CA PRO A 285 -35.45 9.12 -13.73
C PRO A 285 -36.41 8.32 -12.84
N ILE A 286 -37.64 8.78 -12.62
CA ILE A 286 -38.68 8.02 -11.91
C ILE A 286 -39.78 7.58 -12.89
N TYR A 287 -40.03 6.27 -12.93
CA TYR A 287 -41.18 5.69 -13.61
C TYR A 287 -42.24 5.24 -12.58
N ASN A 288 -43.49 5.65 -12.75
CA ASN A 288 -44.59 5.26 -11.87
C ASN A 288 -45.38 4.09 -12.47
N HIS A 289 -45.09 2.87 -12.01
CA HIS A 289 -45.74 1.66 -12.50
C HIS A 289 -46.71 1.11 -11.46
N SER A 290 -48.00 0.99 -11.81
CA SER A 290 -49.05 0.42 -10.94
C SER A 290 -49.12 1.06 -9.53
N GLY A 291 -48.79 2.35 -9.43
CA GLY A 291 -48.76 3.12 -8.17
C GLY A 291 -47.44 3.05 -7.39
N GLN A 292 -46.47 2.26 -7.85
CA GLN A 292 -45.11 2.20 -7.27
C GLN A 292 -44.13 3.06 -8.06
N ARG A 293 -43.33 3.85 -7.35
CA ARG A 293 -42.22 4.63 -7.93
C ARG A 293 -41.01 3.74 -8.12
N LEU A 294 -40.59 3.55 -9.36
CA LEU A 294 -39.38 2.84 -9.77
C LEU A 294 -38.31 3.87 -10.14
N TYR A 295 -37.15 3.79 -9.50
CA TYR A 295 -36.01 4.64 -9.83
C TYR A 295 -35.18 3.97 -10.92
N LEU A 296 -34.89 4.69 -12.00
CA LEU A 296 -34.20 4.19 -13.19
C LEU A 296 -32.76 4.70 -13.34
N THR A 297 -32.32 5.65 -12.50
CA THR A 297 -30.97 6.28 -12.54
C THR A 297 -29.84 5.26 -12.66
N GLY A 298 -29.78 4.29 -11.74
CA GLY A 298 -28.76 3.24 -11.75
C GLY A 298 -29.03 2.07 -12.70
N PHE A 299 -30.06 2.15 -13.56
CA PHE A 299 -30.50 1.05 -14.43
C PHE A 299 -30.40 1.36 -15.93
N PHE A 300 -30.31 2.62 -16.32
CA PHE A 300 -30.19 3.07 -17.71
C PHE A 300 -29.13 4.16 -17.82
N GLY A 301 -28.33 4.11 -18.90
CA GLY A 301 -27.20 4.98 -19.13
C GLY A 301 -27.06 5.39 -20.60
N GLY A 302 -26.31 6.45 -20.87
CA GLY A 302 -26.22 7.07 -22.21
C GLY A 302 -27.60 7.45 -22.73
N HIS A 303 -28.30 8.29 -21.97
CA HIS A 303 -29.74 8.48 -22.09
C HIS A 303 -30.08 9.84 -22.73
N ILE A 304 -31.03 9.85 -23.68
CA ILE A 304 -31.54 11.08 -24.32
C ILE A 304 -32.96 11.33 -23.83
N LEU A 305 -33.18 12.53 -23.29
CA LEU A 305 -34.44 12.96 -22.71
C LEU A 305 -35.19 13.94 -23.62
N GLY A 306 -36.51 13.81 -23.62
CA GLY A 306 -37.44 14.65 -24.36
C GLY A 306 -38.16 15.67 -23.47
N GLY A 307 -39.43 15.94 -23.81
CA GLY A 307 -40.25 16.88 -23.03
C GLY A 307 -40.47 16.45 -21.58
N SER A 308 -40.72 17.44 -20.71
CA SER A 308 -41.06 17.23 -19.30
C SER A 308 -42.36 16.42 -19.15
N LEU A 309 -42.30 15.35 -18.37
CA LEU A 309 -43.41 14.44 -18.10
C LEU A 309 -43.64 14.33 -16.58
N GLY A 310 -44.34 15.31 -16.02
CA GLY A 310 -44.60 15.41 -14.58
C GLY A 310 -43.34 15.82 -13.79
N MET A 311 -42.90 14.98 -12.86
CA MET A 311 -41.67 15.17 -12.05
C MET A 311 -40.41 14.60 -12.73
N GLY A 312 -40.49 14.22 -14.00
CA GLY A 312 -39.37 13.70 -14.79
C GLY A 312 -39.43 14.19 -16.24
N GLN A 313 -38.66 13.56 -17.11
CA GLN A 313 -38.64 13.81 -18.55
C GLN A 313 -38.93 12.50 -19.30
N LEU A 314 -39.42 12.61 -20.54
CA LEU A 314 -39.67 11.46 -21.41
C LEU A 314 -38.33 10.82 -21.83
N LEU A 315 -38.16 9.51 -21.60
CA LEU A 315 -36.98 8.77 -22.06
C LEU A 315 -37.13 8.44 -23.55
N LEU A 316 -36.37 9.11 -24.42
CA LEU A 316 -36.43 8.90 -25.87
C LEU A 316 -35.50 7.76 -26.31
N GLN A 317 -34.28 7.73 -25.77
CA GLN A 317 -33.26 6.73 -26.09
C GLN A 317 -32.43 6.40 -24.84
N ALA A 318 -31.88 5.18 -24.79
CA ALA A 318 -30.90 4.77 -23.79
C ALA A 318 -29.90 3.78 -24.43
N LYS A 319 -28.62 4.14 -24.45
CA LYS A 319 -27.55 3.35 -25.09
C LYS A 319 -27.13 2.14 -24.24
N ALA A 320 -27.20 2.26 -22.92
CA ALA A 320 -26.80 1.23 -21.95
C ALA A 320 -27.91 0.90 -20.93
N MET A 321 -27.98 -0.37 -20.50
CA MET A 321 -28.87 -0.87 -19.44
C MET A 321 -28.06 -1.73 -18.47
N ARG A 322 -28.39 -1.63 -17.18
CA ARG A 322 -27.79 -2.44 -16.12
C ARG A 322 -28.78 -3.47 -15.59
N LEU A 323 -28.28 -4.69 -15.37
CA LEU A 323 -28.96 -5.80 -14.70
C LEU A 323 -28.20 -6.13 -13.40
N LEU A 324 -28.87 -6.06 -12.24
CA LEU A 324 -28.27 -6.25 -10.92
C LEU A 324 -28.91 -7.44 -10.19
N TYR A 325 -28.29 -8.61 -10.32
CA TYR A 325 -28.70 -9.82 -9.62
C TYR A 325 -28.15 -9.77 -8.20
N TYR A 326 -29.00 -9.45 -7.24
CA TYR A 326 -28.64 -9.44 -5.83
C TYR A 326 -28.81 -10.83 -5.22
N LEU A 327 -27.83 -11.22 -4.41
CA LEU A 327 -27.73 -12.52 -3.79
C LEU A 327 -27.58 -12.35 -2.27
N LYS A 328 -27.89 -13.41 -1.53
CA LYS A 328 -27.87 -13.36 -0.06
C LYS A 328 -26.44 -13.34 0.49
N THR A 329 -26.28 -12.68 1.64
CA THR A 329 -24.95 -12.48 2.27
C THR A 329 -24.95 -12.67 3.78
N GLU A 330 -26.11 -12.62 4.45
CA GLU A 330 -26.18 -12.48 5.92
C GLU A 330 -25.92 -13.77 6.71
N LEU A 331 -26.23 -14.94 6.14
CA LEU A 331 -25.92 -16.24 6.73
C LEU A 331 -24.67 -16.82 6.06
N PRO A 332 -23.68 -17.35 6.79
CA PRO A 332 -22.47 -17.92 6.19
C PRO A 332 -22.75 -19.04 5.16
N GLU A 333 -23.80 -19.83 5.36
CA GLU A 333 -24.23 -20.87 4.41
C GLU A 333 -24.82 -20.29 3.11
N ASP A 334 -25.56 -19.17 3.20
CA ASP A 334 -26.10 -18.45 2.04
C ASP A 334 -24.97 -17.70 1.30
N ASP A 335 -23.98 -17.15 2.00
CA ASP A 335 -22.80 -16.48 1.41
C ASP A 335 -21.96 -17.46 0.58
N VAL A 336 -21.61 -18.61 1.16
CA VAL A 336 -20.83 -19.65 0.45
C VAL A 336 -21.58 -20.17 -0.79
N GLN A 337 -22.90 -20.43 -0.68
CA GLN A 337 -23.71 -20.86 -1.83
C GLN A 337 -23.83 -19.76 -2.90
N SER A 338 -23.95 -18.50 -2.49
CA SER A 338 -24.01 -17.36 -3.41
C SER A 338 -22.68 -17.16 -4.15
N LYS A 339 -21.54 -17.24 -3.45
CA LYS A 339 -20.19 -17.21 -4.04
C LYS A 339 -19.99 -18.36 -5.03
N GLN A 340 -20.38 -19.59 -4.66
CA GLN A 340 -20.33 -20.75 -5.57
C GLN A 340 -21.16 -20.52 -6.85
N TRP A 341 -22.36 -19.97 -6.73
CA TRP A 341 -23.22 -19.69 -7.88
C TRP A 341 -22.67 -18.54 -8.76
N ILE A 342 -22.06 -17.50 -8.17
CA ILE A 342 -21.37 -16.44 -8.93
C ILE A 342 -20.19 -17.00 -9.73
N ILE A 343 -19.35 -17.85 -9.12
CA ILE A 343 -18.18 -18.44 -9.81
C ILE A 343 -18.65 -19.29 -11.01
N HIS A 344 -19.71 -20.09 -10.83
CA HIS A 344 -20.32 -20.85 -11.92
C HIS A 344 -20.96 -19.96 -13.01
N PHE A 345 -21.52 -18.80 -12.64
CA PHE A 345 -21.97 -17.80 -13.61
C PHE A 345 -20.81 -17.24 -14.44
N LEU A 346 -19.67 -16.91 -13.82
CA LEU A 346 -18.50 -16.36 -14.52
C LEU A 346 -17.96 -17.34 -15.58
N ASP A 347 -17.81 -18.61 -15.21
CA ASP A 347 -17.42 -19.70 -16.12
C ASP A 347 -18.41 -19.87 -17.30
N GLN A 348 -19.71 -19.87 -17.01
CA GLN A 348 -20.74 -20.13 -18.03
C GLN A 348 -21.18 -18.89 -18.84
N LEU A 349 -20.82 -17.66 -18.44
CA LEU A 349 -21.25 -16.43 -19.13
C LEU A 349 -20.85 -16.41 -20.61
N ASN A 350 -19.64 -16.86 -20.94
CA ASN A 350 -19.20 -16.92 -22.35
C ASN A 350 -19.96 -17.99 -23.15
N ASN A 351 -20.35 -19.11 -22.51
CA ASN A 351 -21.22 -20.12 -23.13
C ASN A 351 -22.64 -19.58 -23.36
N ILE A 352 -23.17 -18.76 -22.44
CA ILE A 352 -24.46 -18.07 -22.59
C ILE A 352 -24.42 -17.08 -23.77
N LYS A 353 -23.39 -16.22 -23.84
CA LYS A 353 -23.21 -15.27 -24.97
C LYS A 353 -23.18 -16.00 -26.32
N ASN A 354 -22.38 -17.06 -26.41
CA ASN A 354 -22.20 -17.83 -27.65
C ASN A 354 -23.46 -18.63 -28.04
N SER A 355 -24.17 -19.21 -27.08
CA SER A 355 -25.38 -20.02 -27.36
C SER A 355 -26.63 -19.19 -27.65
N LEU A 356 -26.72 -17.96 -27.12
CA LEU A 356 -27.79 -17.01 -27.46
C LEU A 356 -27.56 -16.28 -28.80
N ALA A 357 -26.33 -16.30 -29.34
CA ALA A 357 -25.91 -15.55 -30.52
C ALA A 357 -26.33 -14.08 -30.45
N LEU A 358 -25.78 -13.36 -29.46
CA LEU A 358 -26.05 -11.94 -29.24
C LEU A 358 -25.40 -11.11 -30.36
N GLU A 359 -26.22 -10.45 -31.17
CA GLU A 359 -25.79 -9.68 -32.36
C GLU A 359 -26.02 -8.17 -32.19
N LYS A 360 -26.87 -7.75 -31.24
CA LYS A 360 -27.29 -6.34 -31.08
C LYS A 360 -26.83 -5.70 -29.78
N ILE A 361 -26.29 -6.52 -28.88
CA ILE A 361 -25.88 -6.11 -27.54
C ILE A 361 -24.47 -6.60 -27.20
N GLU A 362 -23.63 -5.66 -26.79
CA GLU A 362 -22.40 -5.94 -26.07
C GLU A 362 -22.71 -6.16 -24.59
N VAL A 363 -21.97 -7.05 -23.94
CA VAL A 363 -22.26 -7.51 -22.57
C VAL A 363 -20.96 -7.57 -21.75
N VAL A 364 -20.78 -6.59 -20.87
CA VAL A 364 -19.68 -6.51 -19.89
C VAL A 364 -20.21 -6.76 -18.48
N HIS A 365 -19.35 -7.18 -17.54
CA HIS A 365 -19.81 -7.70 -16.25
C HIS A 365 -18.82 -7.50 -15.11
N PHE A 366 -19.36 -7.44 -13.89
CA PHE A 366 -18.60 -7.32 -12.64
C PHE A 366 -19.39 -7.95 -11.49
N THR A 367 -18.71 -8.52 -10.50
CA THR A 367 -19.34 -9.21 -9.37
C THR A 367 -18.65 -8.88 -8.05
N SER A 368 -19.31 -9.16 -6.92
CA SER A 368 -18.71 -8.99 -5.59
C SER A 368 -17.38 -9.76 -5.41
N VAL A 369 -17.20 -10.89 -6.10
CA VAL A 369 -15.96 -11.70 -6.05
C VAL A 369 -14.93 -11.32 -7.12
N SER A 370 -15.31 -10.58 -8.17
CA SER A 370 -14.45 -10.31 -9.33
C SER A 370 -13.10 -9.68 -8.95
N ARG A 371 -13.12 -8.67 -8.05
CA ARG A 371 -11.89 -8.03 -7.55
C ARG A 371 -10.93 -9.00 -6.86
N ARG A 372 -11.45 -10.03 -6.17
CA ARG A 372 -10.64 -11.05 -5.50
C ARG A 372 -10.03 -12.02 -6.50
N LEU A 373 -10.83 -12.48 -7.47
CA LEU A 373 -10.41 -13.44 -8.50
C LEU A 373 -9.34 -12.86 -9.44
N GLU A 374 -9.50 -11.61 -9.89
CA GLU A 374 -8.51 -10.95 -10.77
C GLU A 374 -7.19 -10.70 -10.03
N PHE A 375 -7.24 -10.35 -8.75
CA PHE A 375 -6.06 -10.14 -7.91
C PHE A 375 -5.32 -11.46 -7.62
N GLU A 376 -6.06 -12.55 -7.40
CA GLU A 376 -5.55 -13.91 -7.26
C GLU A 376 -4.89 -14.42 -8.56
N ALA A 377 -5.55 -14.27 -9.71
CA ALA A 377 -4.99 -14.63 -11.02
C ALA A 377 -3.76 -13.77 -11.43
N THR A 378 -3.78 -12.47 -11.10
CA THR A 378 -2.62 -11.59 -11.28
C THR A 378 -1.45 -12.05 -10.39
N SER A 379 -1.71 -12.49 -9.15
CA SER A 379 -0.69 -13.09 -8.29
C SER A 379 -0.12 -14.38 -8.89
N GLU A 380 -0.96 -15.29 -9.41
CA GLU A 380 -0.49 -16.54 -10.04
C GLU A 380 0.42 -16.29 -11.26
N THR A 381 0.14 -15.25 -12.05
CA THR A 381 0.97 -14.91 -13.23
C THR A 381 2.26 -14.14 -12.86
N VAL A 382 2.28 -13.39 -11.76
CA VAL A 382 3.44 -12.60 -11.32
C VAL A 382 4.44 -13.40 -10.47
N VAL A 383 4.00 -14.36 -9.66
CA VAL A 383 4.89 -15.27 -8.89
C VAL A 383 6.02 -15.92 -9.72
N PRO A 384 5.78 -16.52 -10.92
CA PRO A 384 6.86 -17.08 -11.73
C PRO A 384 7.83 -16.01 -12.28
N LEU A 385 7.39 -14.77 -12.48
CA LEU A 385 8.27 -13.67 -12.88
C LEU A 385 9.24 -13.28 -11.75
N PHE A 386 8.80 -13.31 -10.49
CA PHE A 386 9.71 -13.16 -9.35
C PHE A 386 10.76 -14.28 -9.31
N HIS A 387 10.38 -15.54 -9.56
CA HIS A 387 11.35 -16.64 -9.63
C HIS A 387 12.42 -16.41 -10.72
N LEU A 388 12.05 -15.87 -11.88
CA LEU A 388 13.02 -15.49 -12.92
C LEU A 388 13.91 -14.31 -12.47
N ALA A 389 13.34 -13.29 -11.82
CA ALA A 389 14.09 -12.14 -11.31
C ALA A 389 15.10 -12.54 -10.21
N TYR A 390 14.72 -13.45 -9.31
CA TYR A 390 15.64 -14.04 -8.33
C TYR A 390 16.81 -14.76 -9.03
N ILE A 391 16.54 -15.58 -10.05
CA ILE A 391 17.59 -16.27 -10.82
C ILE A 391 18.57 -15.27 -11.45
N PHE A 392 18.07 -14.18 -12.04
CA PHE A 392 18.95 -13.14 -12.63
C PHE A 392 19.77 -12.38 -11.59
N ILE A 393 19.20 -11.99 -10.45
CA ILE A 393 19.95 -11.33 -9.36
C ILE A 393 21.04 -12.24 -8.80
N ILE A 394 20.74 -13.52 -8.60
CA ILE A 394 21.69 -14.51 -8.07
C ILE A 394 22.80 -14.78 -9.09
N LEU A 395 22.46 -14.92 -10.37
CA LEU A 395 23.44 -15.07 -11.45
C LEU A 395 24.35 -13.84 -11.54
N PHE A 396 23.79 -12.63 -11.48
CA PHE A 396 24.54 -11.38 -11.47
C PHE A 396 25.50 -11.29 -10.26
N ALA A 397 25.00 -11.56 -9.04
CA ALA A 397 25.80 -11.53 -7.81
C ALA A 397 26.99 -12.51 -7.87
N VAL A 398 26.75 -13.75 -8.33
CA VAL A 398 27.78 -14.79 -8.44
C VAL A 398 28.78 -14.48 -9.57
N THR A 399 28.32 -14.03 -10.74
CA THR A 399 29.20 -13.70 -11.88
C THR A 399 30.02 -12.44 -11.64
N SER A 400 29.47 -11.42 -10.98
CA SER A 400 30.20 -10.22 -10.55
C SER A 400 31.33 -10.54 -9.56
N CYS A 401 31.17 -11.57 -8.73
CA CYS A 401 32.21 -12.07 -7.82
C CYS A 401 33.19 -13.07 -8.46
N CYS A 402 33.12 -13.31 -9.77
CA CYS A 402 34.05 -14.17 -10.49
C CYS A 402 35.37 -13.44 -10.76
N ARG A 403 36.49 -14.11 -10.47
CA ARG A 403 37.85 -13.70 -10.85
C ARG A 403 38.55 -14.85 -11.55
N PHE A 404 39.47 -14.53 -12.45
CA PHE A 404 40.35 -15.52 -13.10
C PHE A 404 41.33 -16.18 -12.10
N ASP A 405 41.59 -15.51 -10.97
CA ASP A 405 42.46 -15.96 -9.89
C ASP A 405 41.79 -17.06 -9.06
N CYS A 406 42.18 -18.31 -9.31
CA CYS A 406 41.59 -19.49 -8.64
C CYS A 406 41.59 -19.43 -7.10
N ILE A 407 42.60 -18.77 -6.51
CA ILE A 407 42.73 -18.59 -5.06
C ILE A 407 41.74 -17.53 -4.53
N ARG A 408 41.66 -16.36 -5.17
CA ARG A 408 40.85 -15.21 -4.70
C ARG A 408 39.42 -15.15 -5.27
N ASN A 409 39.01 -16.13 -6.08
CA ASN A 409 37.64 -16.22 -6.59
C ASN A 409 36.61 -16.36 -5.45
N LYS A 410 35.55 -15.54 -5.48
CA LYS A 410 34.50 -15.41 -4.45
C LYS A 410 33.12 -15.92 -4.86
N MET A 411 32.95 -16.56 -6.01
CA MET A 411 31.65 -17.12 -6.47
C MET A 411 30.90 -17.92 -5.40
N CYS A 412 31.59 -18.80 -4.64
CA CYS A 412 30.98 -19.58 -3.57
C CYS A 412 30.56 -18.74 -2.35
N VAL A 413 31.29 -17.66 -2.06
CA VAL A 413 30.96 -16.70 -1.00
C VAL A 413 29.73 -15.88 -1.41
N ALA A 414 29.66 -15.40 -2.66
CA ALA A 414 28.51 -14.68 -3.18
C ALA A 414 27.23 -15.53 -3.16
N ALA A 415 27.32 -16.80 -3.59
CA ALA A 415 26.22 -17.75 -3.49
C ALA A 415 25.77 -17.98 -2.04
N PHE A 416 26.69 -17.97 -1.07
CA PHE A 416 26.33 -18.09 0.34
C PHE A 416 25.75 -16.80 0.94
N GLY A 417 26.15 -15.61 0.47
CA GLY A 417 25.55 -14.33 0.86
C GLY A 417 24.06 -14.26 0.49
N VAL A 418 23.73 -14.65 -0.75
CA VAL A 418 22.34 -14.87 -1.21
C VAL A 418 21.57 -15.82 -0.28
N ILE A 419 22.17 -16.96 0.07
CA ILE A 419 21.54 -17.94 0.98
C ILE A 419 21.35 -17.33 2.38
N SER A 420 22.30 -16.53 2.86
CA SER A 420 22.21 -15.83 4.14
C SER A 420 21.04 -14.83 4.19
N ALA A 421 20.84 -14.05 3.11
CA ALA A 421 19.69 -13.16 2.97
C ALA A 421 18.36 -13.94 2.91
N PHE A 422 18.31 -15.08 2.21
CA PHE A 422 17.11 -15.93 2.19
C PHE A 422 16.79 -16.53 3.57
N LEU A 423 17.79 -17.02 4.30
CA LEU A 423 17.63 -17.52 5.67
C LEU A 423 17.09 -16.43 6.62
N ALA A 424 17.49 -15.17 6.41
CA ALA A 424 16.98 -14.04 7.18
C ALA A 424 15.50 -13.73 6.88
N VAL A 425 15.07 -13.80 5.63
CA VAL A 425 13.64 -13.71 5.24
C VAL A 425 12.84 -14.82 5.94
N VAL A 426 13.30 -16.07 5.86
CA VAL A 426 12.64 -17.22 6.53
C VAL A 426 12.56 -17.02 8.04
N SER A 427 13.58 -16.44 8.65
CA SER A 427 13.61 -16.15 10.10
C SER A 427 12.64 -15.03 10.49
N GLY A 428 12.62 -13.92 9.74
CA GLY A 428 11.73 -12.79 10.00
C GLY A 428 10.26 -13.12 9.76
N PHE A 429 9.94 -13.78 8.64
CA PHE A 429 8.58 -14.22 8.32
C PHE A 429 8.11 -15.29 9.31
N GLY A 430 8.96 -16.28 9.61
CA GLY A 430 8.66 -17.33 10.56
C GLY A 430 8.37 -16.82 11.97
N LEU A 431 9.15 -15.84 12.46
CA LEU A 431 8.88 -15.18 13.74
C LEU A 431 7.51 -14.49 13.78
N LEU A 432 7.15 -13.76 12.72
CA LEU A 432 5.91 -12.99 12.69
C LEU A 432 4.67 -13.88 12.53
N LEU A 433 4.78 -14.99 11.79
CA LEU A 433 3.75 -16.03 11.72
C LEU A 433 3.58 -16.73 13.08
N HIS A 434 4.66 -17.01 13.81
CA HIS A 434 4.60 -17.51 15.21
C HIS A 434 3.92 -16.54 16.18
N ILE A 435 4.04 -15.22 15.94
CA ILE A 435 3.36 -14.16 16.72
C ILE A 435 1.88 -14.02 16.30
N GLY A 436 1.45 -14.63 15.20
CA GLY A 436 0.10 -14.53 14.67
C GLY A 436 -0.17 -13.24 13.88
N VAL A 437 0.86 -12.64 13.28
CA VAL A 437 0.69 -11.47 12.38
C VAL A 437 0.18 -11.96 11.01
N PRO A 438 -1.01 -11.52 10.55
CA PRO A 438 -1.58 -11.99 9.29
C PRO A 438 -0.63 -11.82 8.10
N PHE A 439 -0.50 -12.86 7.29
CA PHE A 439 0.14 -12.76 5.98
C PHE A 439 -0.86 -12.16 4.99
N VAL A 440 -0.37 -11.27 4.13
CA VAL A 440 -1.16 -10.54 3.13
C VAL A 440 -0.36 -10.47 1.83
N ILE A 441 -0.98 -10.51 0.64
CA ILE A 441 -0.20 -10.84 -0.58
C ILE A 441 0.90 -9.82 -0.90
N ILE A 442 0.75 -8.55 -0.53
CA ILE A 442 1.80 -7.52 -0.67
C ILE A 442 3.10 -7.85 0.11
N VAL A 443 3.03 -8.66 1.18
CA VAL A 443 4.20 -9.17 1.91
C VAL A 443 5.01 -10.17 1.07
N ALA A 444 4.40 -10.86 0.10
CA ALA A 444 5.10 -11.79 -0.79
C ALA A 444 6.16 -11.09 -1.67
N ASN A 445 6.07 -9.77 -1.82
CA ASN A 445 7.02 -8.94 -2.58
C ASN A 445 8.24 -8.52 -1.73
N SER A 446 8.13 -8.51 -0.39
CA SER A 446 9.22 -8.10 0.51
C SER A 446 10.54 -8.88 0.35
N PRO A 447 10.56 -10.21 0.10
CA PRO A 447 11.81 -10.98 -0.05
C PRO A 447 12.68 -10.51 -1.21
N PHE A 448 12.09 -9.93 -2.27
CA PHE A 448 12.82 -9.33 -3.39
C PHE A 448 13.60 -8.08 -2.95
N LEU A 449 12.94 -7.21 -2.19
CA LEU A 449 13.56 -6.00 -1.62
C LEU A 449 14.67 -6.35 -0.61
N ILE A 450 14.40 -7.34 0.26
CA ILE A 450 15.35 -7.79 1.30
C ILE A 450 16.58 -8.45 0.67
N LEU A 451 16.41 -9.24 -0.41
CA LEU A 451 17.54 -9.81 -1.14
C LEU A 451 18.43 -8.72 -1.74
N GLY A 452 17.85 -7.64 -2.28
CA GLY A 452 18.61 -6.50 -2.80
C GLY A 452 19.54 -5.89 -1.74
N VAL A 453 19.00 -5.62 -0.54
CA VAL A 453 19.80 -5.06 0.58
C VAL A 453 20.86 -6.05 1.07
N GLY A 454 20.52 -7.33 1.25
CA GLY A 454 21.48 -8.35 1.70
C GLY A 454 22.60 -8.64 0.70
N VAL A 455 22.37 -8.42 -0.59
CA VAL A 455 23.40 -8.53 -1.64
C VAL A 455 24.34 -7.32 -1.65
N ASP A 456 23.86 -6.12 -1.29
CA ASP A 456 24.71 -4.92 -1.14
C ASP A 456 25.69 -5.06 0.04
N ASP A 457 25.18 -5.41 1.23
CA ASP A 457 25.99 -5.77 2.42
C ASP A 457 27.11 -6.79 2.07
N MET A 458 26.71 -7.85 1.35
CA MET A 458 27.59 -8.92 0.89
C MET A 458 28.72 -8.38 -0.02
N PHE A 459 28.40 -7.51 -0.99
CA PHE A 459 29.40 -6.90 -1.86
C PHE A 459 30.35 -5.98 -1.09
N ILE A 460 29.84 -5.16 -0.17
CA ILE A 460 30.64 -4.25 0.66
C ILE A 460 31.65 -5.04 1.51
N MET A 461 31.20 -6.11 2.18
CA MET A 461 32.06 -7.00 2.97
C MET A 461 33.09 -7.76 2.12
N ILE A 462 32.70 -8.26 0.94
CA ILE A 462 33.61 -8.91 -0.01
C ILE A 462 34.67 -7.92 -0.53
N SER A 463 34.30 -6.68 -0.80
CA SER A 463 35.22 -5.62 -1.26
C SER A 463 36.31 -5.35 -0.22
N ALA A 464 35.92 -5.08 1.03
CA ALA A 464 36.86 -4.87 2.12
C ALA A 464 37.72 -6.12 2.44
N TRP A 465 37.22 -7.34 2.20
CA TRP A 465 38.03 -8.56 2.32
C TRP A 465 39.14 -8.64 1.27
N HIS A 466 38.91 -8.15 0.04
CA HIS A 466 39.96 -8.12 -0.99
C HIS A 466 41.11 -7.14 -0.65
N GLU A 467 40.86 -6.13 0.19
CA GLU A 467 41.91 -5.23 0.71
C GLU A 467 42.79 -5.88 1.80
N THR A 468 42.46 -7.08 2.28
CA THR A 468 43.26 -7.77 3.31
C THR A 468 44.40 -8.59 2.70
N SER A 469 45.56 -8.60 3.36
CA SER A 469 46.70 -9.43 2.97
C SER A 469 46.40 -10.91 3.16
N LEU A 470 46.94 -11.76 2.29
CA LEU A 470 46.88 -13.22 2.43
C LEU A 470 47.84 -13.76 3.51
N ALA A 471 48.77 -12.93 4.01
CA ALA A 471 49.72 -13.29 5.06
C ALA A 471 49.17 -13.16 6.49
N ASP A 472 48.13 -12.36 6.70
CA ASP A 472 47.51 -12.12 8.01
C ASP A 472 46.71 -13.34 8.53
N ASP A 473 46.67 -13.56 9.85
CA ASP A 473 45.74 -14.56 10.41
C ASP A 473 44.28 -14.16 10.14
N ILE A 474 43.43 -15.15 9.92
CA ILE A 474 42.05 -14.99 9.46
C ILE A 474 41.20 -14.23 10.48
N ARG A 475 41.56 -14.31 11.77
CA ARG A 475 40.99 -13.48 12.84
C ARG A 475 41.28 -12.00 12.64
N GLN A 476 42.53 -11.67 12.31
CA GLN A 476 43.01 -10.30 12.07
C GLN A 476 42.43 -9.73 10.77
N ARG A 477 42.34 -10.54 9.72
CA ARG A 477 41.67 -10.19 8.46
C ARG A 477 40.20 -9.85 8.69
N MET A 478 39.45 -10.72 9.38
CA MET A 478 38.03 -10.49 9.66
C MET A 478 37.82 -9.28 10.60
N SER A 479 38.66 -9.15 11.62
CA SER A 479 38.70 -7.99 12.53
C SER A 479 38.92 -6.67 11.77
N SER A 480 39.84 -6.65 10.80
CA SER A 480 40.13 -5.50 9.93
C SER A 480 38.95 -5.15 9.02
N VAL A 481 38.32 -6.14 8.38
CA VAL A 481 37.10 -5.92 7.58
C VAL A 481 35.98 -5.30 8.43
N TYR A 482 35.70 -5.88 9.60
CA TYR A 482 34.60 -5.40 10.45
C TYR A 482 34.85 -3.98 10.98
N SER A 483 36.11 -3.66 11.33
CA SER A 483 36.49 -2.29 11.74
C SER A 483 36.28 -1.23 10.64
N LYS A 484 36.35 -1.63 9.36
CA LYS A 484 36.15 -0.75 8.20
C LYS A 484 34.67 -0.60 7.81
N VAL A 485 33.93 -1.70 7.61
CA VAL A 485 32.61 -1.65 6.95
C VAL A 485 31.41 -1.83 7.86
N ALA A 486 31.54 -2.51 9.02
CA ALA A 486 30.37 -2.88 9.82
C ALA A 486 29.64 -1.66 10.40
N VAL A 487 30.34 -0.56 10.68
CA VAL A 487 29.72 0.70 11.10
C VAL A 487 28.80 1.27 10.01
N SER A 488 29.25 1.28 8.74
CA SER A 488 28.45 1.77 7.60
C SER A 488 27.20 0.91 7.40
N ILE A 489 27.37 -0.42 7.36
CA ILE A 489 26.29 -1.42 7.25
C ILE A 489 25.28 -1.29 8.39
N THR A 490 25.75 -1.01 9.61
CA THR A 490 24.87 -0.77 10.77
C THR A 490 24.03 0.49 10.59
N ILE A 491 24.63 1.58 10.08
CA ILE A 491 23.92 2.85 9.85
C ILE A 491 22.85 2.67 8.78
N THR A 492 23.18 2.11 7.61
CA THR A 492 22.23 1.90 6.50
C THR A 492 21.09 0.97 6.92
N THR A 493 21.40 -0.12 7.62
CA THR A 493 20.36 -1.03 8.13
C THR A 493 19.45 -0.33 9.14
N ILE A 494 19.99 0.39 10.12
CA ILE A 494 19.17 1.08 11.12
C ILE A 494 18.27 2.14 10.46
N THR A 495 18.77 2.91 9.48
CA THR A 495 17.92 3.86 8.75
C THR A 495 16.81 3.16 7.96
N ASN A 496 17.09 2.02 7.31
CA ASN A 496 16.08 1.24 6.59
C ASN A 496 15.03 0.65 7.55
N ILE A 497 15.46 0.06 8.67
CA ILE A 497 14.57 -0.50 9.70
C ILE A 497 13.66 0.59 10.27
N LEU A 498 14.22 1.76 10.62
CA LEU A 498 13.42 2.88 11.13
C LEU A 498 12.44 3.40 10.07
N ALA A 499 12.85 3.53 8.81
CA ALA A 499 11.95 3.93 7.72
C ALA A 499 10.75 2.96 7.59
N PHE A 500 11.00 1.64 7.53
CA PHE A 500 9.93 0.66 7.50
C PHE A 500 9.04 0.71 8.75
N TYR A 501 9.61 0.85 9.96
CA TYR A 501 8.79 0.99 11.17
C TYR A 501 7.97 2.29 11.24
N THR A 502 8.43 3.41 10.68
CA THR A 502 7.58 4.61 10.56
C THR A 502 6.37 4.37 9.64
N GLY A 503 6.51 3.52 8.62
CA GLY A 503 5.39 3.09 7.76
C GLY A 503 4.29 2.32 8.50
N VAL A 504 4.57 1.76 9.69
CA VAL A 504 3.55 1.14 10.57
C VAL A 504 2.60 2.16 11.18
N MET A 505 2.94 3.45 11.16
CA MET A 505 2.01 4.55 11.49
C MET A 505 0.94 4.80 10.40
N SER A 506 1.06 4.15 9.23
CA SER A 506 0.02 4.17 8.19
C SER A 506 -1.31 3.67 8.74
N SER A 507 -2.42 4.27 8.27
CA SER A 507 -3.77 3.88 8.67
C SER A 507 -4.26 2.60 7.96
N PHE A 508 -3.55 2.11 6.94
CA PHE A 508 -3.93 0.94 6.13
C PHE A 508 -3.29 -0.35 6.63
N ARG A 509 -4.09 -1.43 6.77
CA ARG A 509 -3.60 -2.70 7.34
C ARG A 509 -2.57 -3.40 6.46
N SER A 510 -2.77 -3.42 5.14
CA SER A 510 -1.83 -4.01 4.18
C SER A 510 -0.43 -3.38 4.29
N VAL A 511 -0.37 -2.05 4.39
CA VAL A 511 0.88 -1.29 4.60
C VAL A 511 1.49 -1.59 5.98
N GLN A 512 0.70 -1.62 7.06
CA GLN A 512 1.18 -1.97 8.40
C GLN A 512 1.87 -3.35 8.40
N TYR A 513 1.24 -4.37 7.82
CA TYR A 513 1.82 -5.72 7.78
C TYR A 513 3.07 -5.76 6.89
N PHE A 514 3.03 -5.19 5.67
CA PHE A 514 4.20 -5.08 4.79
C PHE A 514 5.42 -4.44 5.48
N CYS A 515 5.19 -3.35 6.22
CA CYS A 515 6.22 -2.64 6.98
C CYS A 515 6.78 -3.48 8.14
N ILE A 516 5.93 -4.16 8.92
CA ILE A 516 6.35 -5.05 10.02
C ILE A 516 7.18 -6.22 9.48
N TYR A 517 6.70 -6.90 8.43
CA TYR A 517 7.40 -8.03 7.81
C TYR A 517 8.75 -7.61 7.21
N THR A 518 8.80 -6.50 6.48
CA THR A 518 10.04 -6.03 5.85
C THR A 518 11.05 -5.52 6.89
N GLY A 519 10.63 -4.68 7.84
CA GLY A 519 11.51 -4.15 8.89
C GLY A 519 12.08 -5.23 9.83
N THR A 520 11.25 -6.21 10.22
CA THR A 520 11.70 -7.36 11.03
C THR A 520 12.70 -8.23 10.26
N SER A 521 12.44 -8.48 8.97
CA SER A 521 13.32 -9.32 8.15
C SER A 521 14.65 -8.65 7.82
N LEU A 522 14.68 -7.32 7.67
CA LEU A 522 15.92 -6.55 7.54
C LEU A 522 16.79 -6.60 8.81
N LEU A 523 16.16 -6.62 10.00
CA LEU A 523 16.87 -6.84 11.27
C LEU A 523 17.55 -8.22 11.30
N PHE A 524 16.86 -9.28 10.88
CA PHE A 524 17.49 -10.60 10.70
C PHE A 524 18.56 -10.60 9.61
N CYS A 525 18.36 -9.84 8.52
CA CYS A 525 19.31 -9.76 7.40
C CYS A 525 20.66 -9.22 7.87
N TYR A 526 20.67 -8.07 8.54
CA TYR A 526 21.86 -7.50 9.17
C TYR A 526 22.53 -8.45 10.17
N PHE A 527 21.75 -9.09 11.06
CA PHE A 527 22.33 -10.06 11.98
C PHE A 527 23.00 -11.23 11.25
N TYR A 528 22.45 -11.69 10.12
CA TYR A 528 22.99 -12.81 9.34
C TYR A 528 24.15 -12.39 8.42
N SER A 529 24.17 -11.16 7.89
CA SER A 529 25.34 -10.54 7.25
C SER A 529 26.54 -10.55 8.20
N ILE A 530 26.34 -10.04 9.43
CA ILE A 530 27.39 -9.88 10.44
C ILE A 530 27.77 -11.18 11.17
N THR A 531 26.95 -12.25 11.11
CA THR A 531 27.26 -13.55 11.74
C THR A 531 27.43 -14.70 10.75
N CYS A 532 26.36 -15.13 10.11
CA CYS A 532 26.31 -16.30 9.22
C CYS A 532 27.22 -16.13 7.99
N PHE A 533 27.08 -15.01 7.28
CA PHE A 533 27.85 -14.71 6.08
C PHE A 533 29.32 -14.39 6.40
N GLY A 534 29.58 -13.55 7.42
CA GLY A 534 30.94 -13.32 7.92
C GLY A 534 31.65 -14.60 8.38
N ALA A 535 30.96 -15.52 9.06
CA ALA A 535 31.52 -16.82 9.41
C ALA A 535 31.90 -17.65 8.17
N PHE A 536 31.07 -17.62 7.12
CA PHE A 536 31.39 -18.27 5.85
C PHE A 536 32.61 -17.63 5.17
N MET A 537 32.71 -16.30 5.17
CA MET A 537 33.92 -15.59 4.69
C MET A 537 35.19 -15.99 5.48
N ALA A 538 35.11 -16.19 6.79
CA ALA A 538 36.24 -16.68 7.58
C ALA A 538 36.61 -18.14 7.27
N LEU A 539 35.64 -18.99 6.91
CA LEU A 539 35.92 -20.35 6.42
C LEU A 539 36.52 -20.32 5.00
N ASP A 540 36.07 -19.41 4.14
CA ASP A 540 36.65 -19.19 2.81
C ASP A 540 38.09 -18.65 2.89
N GLY A 541 38.39 -17.80 3.88
CA GLY A 541 39.76 -17.41 4.22
C GLY A 541 40.66 -18.60 4.58
N LYS A 542 40.10 -19.69 5.16
CA LYS A 542 40.85 -20.94 5.40
C LYS A 542 41.10 -21.68 4.09
N ARG A 543 40.16 -21.65 3.13
CA ARG A 543 40.36 -22.17 1.76
C ARG A 543 41.47 -21.41 1.04
N GLU A 544 41.46 -20.07 1.07
CA GLU A 544 42.51 -19.22 0.46
C GLU A 544 43.92 -19.63 0.94
N VAL A 545 44.15 -19.65 2.26
CA VAL A 545 45.46 -19.94 2.85
C VAL A 545 45.91 -21.39 2.62
N VAL A 546 44.99 -22.36 2.60
CA VAL A 546 45.31 -23.76 2.27
C VAL A 546 45.65 -23.91 0.79
N CYS A 547 44.94 -23.21 -0.11
CA CYS A 547 45.18 -23.25 -1.54
C CYS A 547 46.53 -22.60 -1.91
N LEU A 548 46.86 -21.45 -1.31
CA LEU A 548 48.18 -20.79 -1.43
C LEU A 548 49.31 -21.74 -1.03
N ARG A 549 49.25 -22.33 0.17
CA ARG A 549 50.28 -23.27 0.68
C ARG A 549 50.42 -24.53 -0.17
N TRP A 550 49.36 -24.98 -0.82
CA TRP A 550 49.40 -26.10 -1.76
C TRP A 550 50.07 -25.71 -3.10
N LEU A 551 49.84 -24.47 -3.56
CA LEU A 551 50.52 -23.91 -4.72
C LEU A 551 52.04 -23.78 -4.48
N GLU A 552 52.43 -23.30 -3.30
CA GLU A 552 53.82 -23.15 -2.85
C GLU A 552 54.54 -24.50 -2.68
N LYS A 553 53.92 -25.48 -2.02
CA LYS A 553 54.53 -26.79 -1.68
C LYS A 553 54.22 -27.90 -2.70
N SER A 554 54.24 -27.56 -3.99
CA SER A 554 53.97 -28.52 -5.08
C SER A 554 55.11 -29.51 -5.31
N ASP A 555 54.93 -30.77 -4.90
CA ASP A 555 55.82 -31.91 -5.17
C ASP A 555 55.79 -32.27 -6.69
N PRO A 556 56.93 -32.53 -7.37
CA PRO A 556 56.99 -32.49 -8.84
C PRO A 556 56.30 -33.65 -9.59
N LYS A 557 55.66 -34.59 -8.87
CA LYS A 557 55.03 -35.80 -9.46
C LYS A 557 53.60 -35.63 -9.98
N TRP A 558 52.91 -34.51 -9.69
CA TRP A 558 51.47 -34.37 -9.98
C TRP A 558 51.10 -33.18 -10.89
N SER A 559 52.00 -32.81 -11.80
CA SER A 559 51.86 -31.64 -12.69
C SER A 559 50.64 -31.67 -13.62
N SER A 560 50.14 -32.86 -14.01
CA SER A 560 49.02 -33.00 -14.95
C SER A 560 47.70 -32.43 -14.41
N PHE A 561 47.38 -32.70 -13.13
CA PHE A 561 46.14 -32.26 -12.49
C PHE A 561 46.06 -30.74 -12.32
N LYS A 562 47.23 -30.05 -12.29
CA LYS A 562 47.36 -28.59 -12.17
C LYS A 562 46.70 -27.84 -13.34
N LYS A 563 46.51 -28.49 -14.50
CA LYS A 563 45.80 -27.94 -15.68
C LYS A 563 44.27 -28.14 -15.68
N SER A 564 43.73 -28.94 -14.77
CA SER A 564 42.29 -29.29 -14.76
C SER A 564 41.51 -28.54 -13.66
N CYS A 565 42.16 -28.27 -12.52
CA CYS A 565 41.53 -27.54 -11.41
C CYS A 565 41.72 -26.01 -11.50
N CYS A 566 42.68 -25.56 -12.32
CA CYS A 566 42.91 -24.14 -12.62
C CYS A 566 42.91 -23.94 -14.14
N PHE A 567 42.14 -22.98 -14.65
CA PHE A 567 42.23 -22.55 -16.05
C PHE A 567 43.64 -21.97 -16.35
N PRO A 568 44.16 -22.07 -17.58
CA PRO A 568 45.58 -21.89 -17.87
C PRO A 568 46.05 -20.42 -17.97
N PHE A 569 45.53 -19.53 -17.13
CA PHE A 569 45.76 -18.07 -17.14
C PHE A 569 46.03 -17.46 -15.75
N GLY A 570 46.54 -18.25 -14.80
CA GLY A 570 46.94 -17.75 -13.48
C GLY A 570 48.44 -17.49 -13.37
N SER A 571 48.85 -16.22 -13.33
CA SER A 571 50.14 -15.79 -12.77
C SER A 571 50.16 -16.00 -11.25
N VAL A 572 51.34 -16.07 -10.64
CA VAL A 572 51.46 -15.95 -9.18
C VAL A 572 51.14 -14.50 -8.80
N PRO A 573 50.27 -14.23 -7.82
CA PRO A 573 49.97 -12.86 -7.40
C PRO A 573 51.21 -12.21 -6.78
N ASP A 574 51.41 -10.93 -7.09
CA ASP A 574 52.52 -10.14 -6.56
C ASP A 574 52.34 -9.86 -5.05
N GLU A 575 53.44 -9.61 -4.35
CA GLU A 575 53.50 -9.52 -2.88
C GLU A 575 52.65 -8.36 -2.31
N HIS A 576 52.29 -7.40 -3.17
CA HIS A 576 51.44 -6.24 -2.87
C HIS A 576 49.95 -6.43 -3.23
N GLY A 577 49.55 -7.57 -3.80
CA GLY A 577 48.15 -8.03 -3.85
C GLY A 577 47.18 -7.24 -4.74
N THR A 578 47.66 -6.41 -5.67
CA THR A 578 46.83 -5.55 -6.53
C THR A 578 46.30 -6.26 -7.77
N ASP A 579 45.42 -7.26 -7.59
CA ASP A 579 44.62 -7.86 -8.67
C ASP A 579 43.51 -6.88 -9.11
N SER A 580 43.92 -5.85 -9.86
CA SER A 580 43.12 -4.66 -10.18
C SER A 580 41.98 -4.99 -11.13
N HIS A 581 40.78 -5.12 -10.58
CA HIS A 581 39.55 -5.38 -11.33
C HIS A 581 39.29 -4.28 -12.38
N PRO A 582 38.85 -4.58 -13.62
CA PRO A 582 38.70 -3.58 -14.68
C PRO A 582 37.82 -2.38 -14.30
N VAL A 583 36.78 -2.61 -13.50
CA VAL A 583 35.90 -1.54 -12.99
C VAL A 583 36.65 -0.60 -12.04
N THR A 584 37.55 -1.12 -11.20
CA THR A 584 38.38 -0.32 -10.28
C THR A 584 39.37 0.55 -11.05
N LEU A 585 39.97 0.02 -12.13
CA LEU A 585 40.81 0.80 -13.04
C LEU A 585 40.01 1.91 -13.73
N PHE A 586 38.82 1.60 -14.27
CA PHE A 586 37.94 2.60 -14.86
C PHE A 586 37.59 3.75 -13.88
N PHE A 587 37.25 3.42 -12.63
CA PHE A 587 36.94 4.43 -11.63
C PHE A 587 38.17 5.28 -11.24
N ARG A 588 39.35 4.68 -11.10
CA ARG A 588 40.59 5.38 -10.74
C ARG A 588 41.15 6.25 -11.88
N ASP A 589 41.18 5.71 -13.10
CA ASP A 589 41.97 6.26 -14.20
C ASP A 589 41.15 7.12 -15.18
N TYR A 590 39.81 6.95 -15.22
CA TYR A 590 38.93 7.68 -16.13
C TYR A 590 37.83 8.46 -15.39
N PHE A 591 37.00 7.80 -14.59
CA PHE A 591 35.82 8.44 -13.98
C PHE A 591 36.19 9.44 -12.88
N GLY A 592 37.13 9.10 -12.00
CA GLY A 592 37.62 9.97 -10.94
C GLY A 592 38.21 11.29 -11.47
N PRO A 593 39.19 11.26 -12.40
CA PRO A 593 39.73 12.45 -13.04
C PRO A 593 38.68 13.30 -13.76
N LEU A 594 37.72 12.67 -14.46
CA LEU A 594 36.62 13.37 -15.11
C LEU A 594 35.75 14.12 -14.08
N LEU A 595 35.21 13.42 -13.09
CA LEU A 595 34.29 13.98 -12.09
C LEU A 595 34.96 15.00 -11.15
N THR A 596 36.28 14.89 -10.94
CA THR A 596 37.03 15.86 -10.12
C THR A 596 37.43 17.13 -10.88
N SER A 597 37.29 17.18 -12.21
CA SER A 597 37.52 18.40 -13.00
C SER A 597 36.53 19.52 -12.67
N THR A 598 36.96 20.77 -12.79
CA THR A 598 36.13 21.96 -12.47
C THR A 598 34.92 22.07 -13.39
N GLU A 599 35.11 21.85 -14.70
CA GLU A 599 34.04 21.92 -15.69
C GLU A 599 32.97 20.85 -15.45
N SER A 600 33.37 19.60 -15.18
CA SER A 600 32.40 18.54 -14.85
C SER A 600 31.66 18.80 -13.54
N LYS A 601 32.28 19.44 -12.54
CA LYS A 601 31.57 19.85 -11.31
C LYS A 601 30.48 20.88 -11.60
N PHE A 602 30.77 21.93 -12.36
CA PHE A 602 29.75 22.91 -12.76
C PHE A 602 28.64 22.26 -13.59
N PHE A 603 28.98 21.37 -14.53
CA PHE A 603 28.03 20.64 -15.35
C PHE A 603 27.12 19.71 -14.53
N VAL A 604 27.67 18.95 -13.58
CA VAL A 604 26.91 18.07 -12.69
C VAL A 604 25.98 18.86 -11.76
N VAL A 605 26.45 19.99 -11.20
CA VAL A 605 25.59 20.88 -10.38
C VAL A 605 24.46 21.49 -11.22
N PHE A 606 24.75 21.92 -12.45
CA PHE A 606 23.72 22.42 -13.37
C PHE A 606 22.68 21.36 -13.71
N LEU A 607 23.10 20.13 -14.06
CA LEU A 607 22.19 19.01 -14.30
C LEU A 607 21.36 18.66 -13.07
N TYR A 608 21.94 18.71 -11.87
CA TYR A 608 21.23 18.43 -10.63
C TYR A 608 20.19 19.51 -10.30
N ILE A 609 20.48 20.79 -10.56
CA ILE A 609 19.51 21.90 -10.40
C ILE A 609 18.35 21.75 -11.41
N LEU A 610 18.66 21.40 -12.67
CA LEU A 610 17.65 21.14 -13.70
C LEU A 610 16.75 19.95 -13.33
N TYR A 611 17.35 18.84 -12.86
CA TYR A 611 16.64 17.67 -12.35
C TYR A 611 15.74 18.04 -11.18
N LEU A 612 16.27 18.71 -10.15
CA LEU A 612 15.53 19.10 -8.95
C LEU A 612 14.34 20.02 -9.29
N THR A 613 14.54 20.98 -10.21
CA THR A 613 13.47 21.89 -10.65
C THR A 613 12.38 21.13 -11.40
N SER A 614 12.76 20.18 -12.26
CA SER A 614 11.83 19.30 -12.98
C SER A 614 11.06 18.37 -12.03
N SER A 615 11.72 17.78 -11.04
CA SER A 615 11.09 16.93 -10.02
C SER A 615 10.12 17.72 -9.14
N ILE A 616 10.50 18.92 -8.69
CA ILE A 616 9.61 19.81 -7.91
C ILE A 616 8.38 20.19 -8.75
N TYR A 617 8.55 20.52 -10.03
CA TYR A 617 7.43 20.78 -10.94
C TYR A 617 6.52 19.54 -11.09
N GLY A 618 7.10 18.35 -11.25
CA GLY A 618 6.36 17.08 -11.29
C GLY A 618 5.57 16.79 -10.01
N CYS A 619 6.08 17.16 -8.84
CA CYS A 619 5.34 17.02 -7.57
C CYS A 619 4.03 17.82 -7.55
N PHE A 620 3.92 18.94 -8.28
CA PHE A 620 2.67 19.71 -8.42
C PHE A 620 1.69 19.10 -9.44
N GLN A 621 2.08 18.05 -10.17
CA GLN A 621 1.24 17.35 -11.16
C GLN A 621 0.74 15.98 -10.67
N VAL A 622 1.03 15.58 -9.43
CA VAL A 622 0.58 14.29 -8.88
C VAL A 622 -0.91 14.37 -8.55
N GLU A 623 -1.72 13.60 -9.27
CA GLU A 623 -3.17 13.53 -9.03
C GLU A 623 -3.53 12.66 -7.82
N GLU A 624 -4.55 13.06 -7.06
CA GLU A 624 -5.05 12.31 -5.91
C GLU A 624 -6.04 11.22 -6.33
N GLY A 625 -5.60 9.96 -6.33
CA GLY A 625 -6.50 8.81 -6.46
C GLY A 625 -5.78 7.48 -6.64
N LEU A 626 -6.54 6.40 -6.49
CA LEU A 626 -6.17 5.08 -7.00
C LEU A 626 -7.33 4.60 -7.87
N ASP A 627 -7.07 4.41 -9.16
CA ASP A 627 -8.04 3.78 -10.05
C ASP A 627 -8.07 2.27 -9.77
N LEU A 628 -9.27 1.71 -9.65
CA LEU A 628 -9.48 0.28 -9.43
C LEU A 628 -9.14 -0.55 -10.67
N ARG A 629 -9.14 0.04 -11.88
CA ARG A 629 -8.68 -0.58 -13.12
C ARG A 629 -7.21 -1.00 -13.00
N ASN A 630 -6.36 -0.13 -12.43
CA ASN A 630 -4.91 -0.31 -12.30
C ASN A 630 -4.50 -1.38 -11.24
N LEU A 631 -5.47 -2.08 -10.64
CA LEU A 631 -5.24 -3.21 -9.72
C LEU A 631 -5.54 -4.57 -10.36
N ALA A 632 -6.11 -4.59 -11.57
CA ALA A 632 -6.34 -5.79 -12.37
C ALA A 632 -5.26 -5.92 -13.46
N SER A 633 -5.29 -7.03 -14.20
CA SER A 633 -4.46 -7.20 -15.40
C SER A 633 -4.98 -6.35 -16.56
N ASP A 634 -4.11 -5.98 -17.52
CA ASP A 634 -4.52 -5.19 -18.69
C ASP A 634 -5.61 -5.89 -19.53
N ASP A 635 -5.53 -7.23 -19.62
CA ASP A 635 -6.49 -8.11 -20.30
C ASP A 635 -7.78 -8.37 -19.47
N SER A 636 -7.93 -7.74 -18.30
CA SER A 636 -9.03 -8.03 -17.36
C SER A 636 -10.41 -7.67 -17.89
N TYR A 637 -11.41 -8.53 -17.64
CA TYR A 637 -12.82 -8.24 -17.92
C TYR A 637 -13.42 -7.12 -17.05
N ILE A 638 -12.73 -6.73 -15.96
CA ILE A 638 -13.15 -5.62 -15.09
C ILE A 638 -12.93 -4.27 -15.78
N THR A 639 -11.86 -4.13 -16.56
CA THR A 639 -11.49 -2.88 -17.27
C THR A 639 -12.59 -2.39 -18.23
N PRO A 640 -13.13 -3.19 -19.17
CA PRO A 640 -14.23 -2.75 -20.03
C PRO A 640 -15.54 -2.52 -19.26
N TYR A 641 -15.78 -3.23 -18.16
CA TYR A 641 -16.93 -2.94 -17.28
C TYR A 641 -16.84 -1.52 -16.70
N PHE A 642 -15.70 -1.13 -16.12
CA PHE A 642 -15.56 0.22 -15.55
C PHE A 642 -15.57 1.31 -16.62
N ASN A 643 -15.03 1.06 -17.82
CA ASN A 643 -15.11 2.01 -18.92
C ASN A 643 -16.56 2.24 -19.38
N VAL A 644 -17.40 1.20 -19.41
CA VAL A 644 -18.85 1.31 -19.71
C VAL A 644 -19.62 1.94 -18.54
N GLU A 645 -19.23 1.70 -17.29
CA GLU A 645 -19.83 2.37 -16.12
C GLU A 645 -19.54 3.87 -16.11
N GLU A 646 -18.28 4.27 -16.28
CA GLU A 646 -17.85 5.67 -16.31
C GLU A 646 -18.39 6.43 -17.53
N GLY A 647 -18.40 5.79 -18.70
CA GLY A 647 -18.84 6.40 -19.96
C GLY A 647 -20.36 6.54 -20.15
N TYR A 648 -21.19 5.79 -19.42
CA TYR A 648 -22.64 5.79 -19.61
C TYR A 648 -23.50 5.97 -18.35
N PHE A 649 -22.99 5.70 -17.15
CA PHE A 649 -23.80 5.70 -15.91
C PHE A 649 -23.34 6.76 -14.88
N SER A 650 -22.47 7.69 -15.27
CA SER A 650 -21.85 8.66 -14.37
C SER A 650 -22.69 9.90 -14.07
N ASP A 651 -23.75 10.17 -14.86
CA ASP A 651 -24.69 11.29 -14.66
C ASP A 651 -25.31 11.31 -13.24
N TYR A 652 -25.61 10.12 -12.69
CA TYR A 652 -26.22 9.93 -11.37
C TYR A 652 -25.31 9.11 -10.46
N GLY A 653 -24.84 9.73 -9.38
CA GLY A 653 -23.98 9.09 -8.39
C GLY A 653 -24.73 8.13 -7.45
N PRO A 654 -24.02 7.54 -6.47
CA PRO A 654 -24.61 6.67 -5.47
C PRO A 654 -25.57 7.45 -4.55
N ARG A 655 -26.74 6.87 -4.26
CA ARG A 655 -27.73 7.47 -3.36
C ARG A 655 -27.23 7.46 -1.91
N VAL A 656 -27.09 8.63 -1.30
CA VAL A 656 -26.52 8.81 0.04
C VAL A 656 -27.60 8.68 1.12
N MET A 657 -27.28 8.01 2.23
CA MET A 657 -28.17 7.79 3.37
C MET A 657 -27.90 8.84 4.46
N VAL A 658 -28.86 9.74 4.69
CA VAL A 658 -28.79 10.78 5.74
C VAL A 658 -29.44 10.23 7.01
N ILE A 659 -28.74 10.24 8.15
CA ILE A 659 -29.18 9.51 9.37
C ILE A 659 -29.34 10.46 10.56
N VAL A 660 -30.52 10.46 11.17
CA VAL A 660 -30.77 11.09 12.48
C VAL A 660 -30.41 10.08 13.56
N THR A 661 -29.23 10.25 14.17
CA THR A 661 -28.61 9.28 15.10
C THR A 661 -29.09 9.40 16.55
N LYS A 662 -29.90 10.41 16.89
CA LYS A 662 -30.38 10.68 18.26
C LYS A 662 -31.90 10.58 18.33
N LYS A 663 -32.41 10.29 19.54
CA LYS A 663 -33.81 10.52 19.89
C LYS A 663 -34.15 11.99 19.67
N VAL A 664 -35.25 12.24 18.96
CA VAL A 664 -35.71 13.55 18.54
C VAL A 664 -37.24 13.55 18.56
N ASP A 665 -37.84 14.63 19.06
CA ASP A 665 -39.30 14.72 19.23
C ASP A 665 -39.99 15.15 17.92
N TYR A 666 -40.18 14.20 17.00
CA TYR A 666 -40.71 14.48 15.65
C TYR A 666 -42.15 15.06 15.61
N TRP A 667 -42.88 15.05 16.73
CA TRP A 667 -44.16 15.76 16.88
C TRP A 667 -43.98 17.26 17.17
N ASP A 668 -42.83 17.72 17.67
CA ASP A 668 -42.55 19.15 17.86
C ASP A 668 -42.34 19.86 16.52
N LYS A 669 -43.07 20.97 16.32
CA LYS A 669 -43.00 21.82 15.14
C LYS A 669 -41.62 22.44 14.93
N ASP A 670 -40.97 22.94 15.97
CA ASP A 670 -39.70 23.64 15.87
C ASP A 670 -38.56 22.65 15.58
N VAL A 671 -38.67 21.44 16.11
CA VAL A 671 -37.81 20.30 15.79
C VAL A 671 -37.96 19.89 14.33
N ARG A 672 -39.20 19.72 13.83
CA ARG A 672 -39.43 19.43 12.41
C ARG A 672 -38.91 20.53 11.50
N GLN A 673 -39.13 21.80 11.83
CA GLN A 673 -38.66 22.92 11.02
C GLN A 673 -37.11 22.98 10.96
N LYS A 674 -36.41 22.59 12.03
CA LYS A 674 -34.94 22.42 12.01
C LYS A 674 -34.51 21.26 11.10
N LEU A 675 -35.19 20.12 11.14
CA LEU A 675 -34.94 18.98 10.25
C LEU A 675 -35.21 19.33 8.78
N GLU A 676 -36.35 19.97 8.47
CA GLU A 676 -36.67 20.43 7.12
C GLU A 676 -35.64 21.43 6.57
N ASN A 677 -35.16 22.35 7.41
CA ASN A 677 -34.10 23.28 7.02
C ASN A 677 -32.74 22.60 6.81
N CYS A 678 -32.45 21.52 7.55
CA CYS A 678 -31.25 20.71 7.37
C CYS A 678 -31.28 19.96 6.03
N ILE A 679 -32.41 19.30 5.70
CA ILE A 679 -32.62 18.67 4.39
C ILE A 679 -32.49 19.70 3.26
N LYS A 680 -33.15 20.87 3.37
CA LYS A 680 -33.02 21.99 2.42
C LYS A 680 -31.62 22.61 2.31
N ASN A 681 -30.67 22.25 3.17
CA ASN A 681 -29.28 22.66 3.01
C ASN A 681 -28.46 21.60 2.26
N PHE A 682 -28.78 20.31 2.40
CA PHE A 682 -28.25 19.27 1.49
C PHE A 682 -28.76 19.49 0.05
N GLU A 683 -30.05 19.80 -0.12
CA GLU A 683 -30.70 20.10 -1.42
C GLU A 683 -30.22 21.39 -2.12
N LYS A 684 -29.26 22.13 -1.51
CA LYS A 684 -28.58 23.28 -2.13
C LYS A 684 -27.18 22.96 -2.63
N ASN A 685 -26.63 21.78 -2.29
CA ASN A 685 -25.33 21.38 -2.80
C ASN A 685 -25.47 21.09 -4.31
N TYR A 686 -24.51 21.55 -5.10
CA TYR A 686 -24.47 21.35 -6.55
C TYR A 686 -24.61 19.87 -6.95
N TYR A 687 -24.00 18.96 -6.17
CA TYR A 687 -23.99 17.52 -6.42
C TYR A 687 -25.27 16.78 -5.96
N ILE A 688 -26.36 17.46 -5.59
CA ILE A 688 -27.58 16.84 -5.03
C ILE A 688 -28.84 17.33 -5.74
N ASP A 689 -29.56 16.41 -6.40
CA ASP A 689 -30.88 16.70 -6.95
C ASP A 689 -31.99 16.56 -5.88
N GLY A 690 -32.43 17.71 -5.35
CA GLY A 690 -33.50 17.80 -4.36
C GLY A 690 -34.89 17.31 -4.82
N ASN A 691 -35.11 17.10 -6.12
CA ASN A 691 -36.36 16.48 -6.60
C ASN A 691 -36.48 15.01 -6.19
N PHE A 692 -35.35 14.36 -5.85
CA PHE A 692 -35.28 12.92 -5.56
C PHE A 692 -34.91 12.60 -4.10
N THR A 693 -35.02 13.59 -3.21
CA THR A 693 -34.98 13.39 -1.75
C THR A 693 -36.14 12.50 -1.27
N GLU A 694 -35.81 11.36 -0.64
CA GLU A 694 -36.74 10.53 0.13
C GLU A 694 -36.54 10.80 1.61
N PHE A 695 -37.53 11.41 2.28
CA PHE A 695 -37.54 11.48 3.74
C PHE A 695 -38.93 11.15 4.29
N TRP A 696 -39.01 10.10 5.11
CA TRP A 696 -40.28 9.56 5.62
C TRP A 696 -41.16 10.63 6.28
N LEU A 697 -40.53 11.58 7.00
CA LEU A 697 -41.21 12.61 7.78
C LEU A 697 -42.03 13.57 6.92
N SER A 698 -41.56 13.95 5.73
CA SER A 698 -42.29 14.89 4.86
C SER A 698 -43.52 14.22 4.26
N ALA A 699 -43.39 12.98 3.80
CA ALA A 699 -44.50 12.14 3.36
C ALA A 699 -45.50 11.86 4.50
N TYR A 700 -45.00 11.61 5.72
CA TYR A 700 -45.84 11.33 6.88
C TYR A 700 -46.66 12.55 7.35
N VAL A 701 -46.05 13.74 7.37
CA VAL A 701 -46.75 14.99 7.69
C VAL A 701 -47.78 15.35 6.62
N GLN A 702 -47.53 15.02 5.33
CA GLN A 702 -48.55 15.15 4.28
C GLN A 702 -49.71 14.15 4.48
N TYR A 703 -49.43 12.90 4.85
CA TYR A 703 -50.42 11.87 5.14
C TYR A 703 -51.34 12.25 6.32
N LEU A 704 -50.78 12.72 7.44
CA LEU A 704 -51.56 13.21 8.59
C LEU A 704 -52.45 14.40 8.22
N LYS A 705 -51.93 15.38 7.47
CA LYS A 705 -52.72 16.51 6.94
C LYS A 705 -53.85 16.03 6.02
N GLY A 706 -53.63 14.99 5.20
CA GLY A 706 -54.66 14.36 4.37
C GLY A 706 -55.76 13.65 5.17
N LYS A 707 -55.43 13.13 6.36
CA LYS A 707 -56.40 12.62 7.35
C LYS A 707 -57.05 13.72 8.21
N SER A 708 -56.74 15.00 7.99
CA SER A 708 -57.13 16.12 8.87
C SER A 708 -56.71 15.96 10.34
N GLN A 709 -55.61 15.25 10.59
CA GLN A 709 -55.02 15.03 11.91
C GLN A 709 -53.89 16.03 12.20
N ASP A 710 -53.74 16.44 13.45
CA ASP A 710 -52.69 17.37 13.86
C ASP A 710 -51.34 16.62 14.07
N PRO A 711 -50.28 16.91 13.29
CA PRO A 711 -48.95 16.35 13.53
C PRO A 711 -48.24 16.89 14.78
N ASN A 712 -48.83 17.86 15.50
CA ASN A 712 -48.23 18.41 16.72
C ASN A 712 -48.53 17.60 18.00
N ASP A 713 -49.61 16.79 18.02
CA ASP A 713 -49.90 15.90 19.16
C ASP A 713 -49.07 14.62 19.10
N LYS A 714 -48.29 14.34 20.16
CA LYS A 714 -47.47 13.13 20.29
C LYS A 714 -48.29 11.84 20.13
N ASN A 715 -49.50 11.78 20.68
CA ASN A 715 -50.29 10.54 20.65
C ASN A 715 -50.85 10.27 19.25
N THR A 716 -51.44 11.29 18.62
CA THR A 716 -51.89 11.25 17.23
C THR A 716 -50.74 10.94 16.27
N PHE A 717 -49.57 11.54 16.49
CA PHE A 717 -48.36 11.27 15.71
C PHE A 717 -47.89 9.82 15.86
N MET A 718 -47.68 9.30 17.07
CA MET A 718 -47.15 7.93 17.22
C MET A 718 -48.18 6.85 16.82
N ASN A 719 -49.47 7.05 17.09
CA ASN A 719 -50.50 6.03 16.83
C ASN A 719 -50.82 5.84 15.34
N ASN A 720 -50.57 6.83 14.47
CA ASN A 720 -50.84 6.71 13.02
C ASN A 720 -49.63 6.21 12.20
N ILE A 721 -48.49 5.91 12.83
CA ILE A 721 -47.29 5.40 12.14
C ILE A 721 -47.50 3.99 11.54
N PRO A 722 -48.09 2.99 12.24
CA PRO A 722 -48.34 1.67 11.65
C PRO A 722 -49.30 1.72 10.46
N ASP A 723 -50.29 2.60 10.55
CA ASP A 723 -51.22 2.95 9.46
C ASP A 723 -50.48 3.51 8.24
N PHE A 724 -49.53 4.43 8.47
CA PHE A 724 -48.69 4.99 7.42
C PHE A 724 -47.78 3.94 6.77
N PHE A 725 -47.09 3.10 7.54
CA PHE A 725 -46.25 2.03 6.97
C PHE A 725 -47.07 0.99 6.20
N SER A 726 -48.32 0.74 6.59
CA SER A 726 -49.23 -0.13 5.85
C SER A 726 -49.58 0.43 4.45
N ASN A 727 -49.62 1.77 4.31
CA ASN A 727 -49.84 2.47 3.04
C ASN A 727 -48.54 2.73 2.26
N PHE A 728 -47.41 2.93 2.96
CA PHE A 728 -46.11 3.29 2.40
C PHE A 728 -45.00 2.37 2.95
N PRO A 729 -45.00 1.07 2.58
CA PRO A 729 -44.15 0.05 3.21
C PRO A 729 -42.64 0.23 2.99
N ASN A 730 -42.21 1.16 2.13
CA ASN A 730 -40.80 1.49 1.95
C ASN A 730 -40.21 2.23 3.16
N PHE A 731 -41.03 3.03 3.88
CA PHE A 731 -40.57 3.85 5.00
C PHE A 731 -40.54 3.10 6.35
N GLU A 732 -41.12 1.90 6.43
CA GLU A 732 -41.08 1.06 7.63
C GLU A 732 -39.63 0.78 8.08
N TYR A 733 -38.72 0.66 7.12
CA TYR A 733 -37.29 0.39 7.34
C TYR A 733 -36.46 1.64 7.65
N ASP A 734 -37.07 2.82 7.64
CA ASP A 734 -36.37 4.10 7.74
C ASP A 734 -36.57 4.78 9.10
N VAL A 735 -37.33 4.14 10.00
CA VAL A 735 -37.62 4.63 11.35
C VAL A 735 -37.42 3.48 12.34
N ASN A 736 -36.46 3.62 13.25
CA ASN A 736 -36.26 2.66 14.35
C ASN A 736 -37.08 3.10 15.56
N ILE A 737 -38.04 2.27 15.98
CA ILE A 737 -38.98 2.56 17.07
C ILE A 737 -38.74 1.58 18.23
N SER A 738 -38.61 2.13 19.43
CA SER A 738 -38.42 1.34 20.66
C SER A 738 -39.69 0.58 21.07
N SER A 739 -39.51 -0.43 21.92
CA SER A 739 -40.60 -1.05 22.68
C SER A 739 -41.34 -0.09 23.62
N SER A 740 -40.77 1.09 23.91
CA SER A 740 -41.42 2.20 24.64
C SER A 740 -42.22 3.15 23.74
N ASN A 741 -42.38 2.84 22.45
CA ASN A 741 -43.03 3.68 21.43
C ASN A 741 -42.37 5.07 21.28
N GLU A 742 -41.04 5.09 21.14
CA GLU A 742 -40.23 6.28 20.87
C GLU A 742 -39.34 6.03 19.65
N ILE A 743 -39.16 7.05 18.79
CA ILE A 743 -38.25 6.95 17.65
C ILE A 743 -36.80 7.12 18.16
N ILE A 744 -36.00 6.05 18.06
CA ILE A 744 -34.60 6.01 18.48
C ILE A 744 -33.71 6.72 17.46
N SER A 745 -33.92 6.38 16.19
CA SER A 745 -33.18 6.92 15.04
C SER A 745 -34.06 6.85 13.79
N SER A 746 -33.79 7.70 12.80
CA SER A 746 -34.42 7.58 11.48
C SER A 746 -33.46 7.94 10.36
N ARG A 747 -33.83 7.66 9.11
CA ARG A 747 -33.01 7.97 7.93
C ARG A 747 -33.83 8.56 6.78
N GLY A 748 -33.14 9.24 5.89
CA GLY A 748 -33.59 9.67 4.57
C GLY A 748 -32.53 9.36 3.51
N PHE A 749 -32.87 9.62 2.25
CA PHE A 749 -32.03 9.36 1.10
C PHE A 749 -32.00 10.56 0.17
N ILE A 750 -30.81 10.97 -0.26
CA ILE A 750 -30.60 12.04 -1.23
C ILE A 750 -29.92 11.44 -2.47
N GLN A 751 -30.34 11.86 -3.66
CA GLN A 751 -29.73 11.42 -4.91
C GLN A 751 -28.58 12.37 -5.26
N THR A 752 -27.43 11.81 -5.63
CA THR A 752 -26.29 12.59 -6.09
C THR A 752 -26.25 12.64 -7.62
N THR A 753 -25.73 13.72 -8.17
CA THR A 753 -25.54 13.93 -9.62
C THR A 753 -24.16 14.50 -9.89
N ASP A 754 -23.65 14.32 -11.11
CA ASP A 754 -22.41 14.96 -11.58
C ASP A 754 -21.15 14.55 -10.80
N VAL A 755 -21.14 13.34 -10.23
CA VAL A 755 -20.05 12.82 -9.36
C VAL A 755 -19.14 11.85 -10.14
N PHE A 756 -18.47 12.38 -11.16
CA PHE A 756 -17.66 11.60 -12.10
C PHE A 756 -16.40 10.99 -11.43
N SER A 757 -15.47 11.85 -10.98
CA SER A 757 -14.12 11.43 -10.55
C SER A 757 -14.01 11.15 -9.04
N SER A 758 -12.88 10.57 -8.63
CA SER A 758 -12.49 10.46 -7.21
C SER A 758 -12.31 11.83 -6.53
N LYS A 759 -11.98 12.87 -7.31
CA LYS A 759 -11.87 14.26 -6.84
C LYS A 759 -13.24 14.86 -6.58
N ASP A 760 -14.23 14.61 -7.42
CA ASP A 760 -15.62 15.05 -7.20
C ASP A 760 -16.22 14.33 -5.98
N LYS A 761 -15.94 13.04 -5.82
CA LYS A 761 -16.31 12.25 -4.63
C LYS A 761 -15.71 12.81 -3.34
N LYS A 762 -14.49 13.38 -3.40
CA LYS A 762 -13.85 14.11 -2.30
C LYS A 762 -14.56 15.45 -2.04
N ILE A 763 -14.78 16.27 -3.07
CA ILE A 763 -15.40 17.61 -2.93
C ILE A 763 -16.85 17.50 -2.42
N MET A 764 -17.62 16.53 -2.89
CA MET A 764 -19.00 16.27 -2.44
C MET A 764 -19.13 15.98 -0.92
N LEU A 765 -18.04 15.57 -0.26
CA LEU A 765 -18.00 15.20 1.16
C LEU A 765 -17.51 16.32 2.11
N PHE A 766 -17.12 17.50 1.59
CA PHE A 766 -16.58 18.62 2.37
C PHE A 766 -17.39 19.91 2.19
#